data_AF-A0A2V8JB77-F1
#
_entry.id   AF-A0A2V8JB77-F1
#
_cell.length_a   1.000
_cell.length_b   1.000
_cell.length_c   1.000
_cell.angle_alpha   90.00
_cell.angle_beta   90.00
_cell.angle_gamma   90.00
#
_symmetry.space_group_name_H-M   'P 1'
#
loop_
_entity.id
_entity.type
_entity.pdbx_description
1 polymer ?
#
loop_
_entity_poly.entity_id
_entity_poly.type
_entity_poly.pdbx_seq_one_letter_code
_entity_poly.pdbx_strand_id
1 'polypeptide(L)'
;MRDCQPMHPVAVDGKFLLAGNRRFLIKGVTYGTFAPRQDGSQYPPAEVVSRDLSAIANAGFNTVRVYTPPPTSLLDCAQAEGLRVIVGLPWTQHVAFLDGRAMSDGIRRDIASQVRELAPHPAVLMFALGNEIPPGIVRWHGRTRIERFLRELCDDARAASPASLFTYVNYPPTSYLDLSPFDLYAFNVYLHHEHDLRQYLGRLQNLSGSKPLLLAEAGADSLREGNEAQAAITAMHVRTAFEEGACGAVAFAWTDEWWRGGSDVTDWAFGLVDRDRRPKPALDAVARAFQDAPFSPSVRASWPRVSVVICAYNAADTIGECLGSLESLEYPDFDVIVVNDGSKDATGAIAHAWADGHSGRRVIDVENGGLSRARNIGLDQATGAIVAYTDADVRVDPCWLTYLVQPLLNSEVVGCGGPNVAPADDPRVAQCVARAPGGPTHVLLDDRIAEHVPGCNMAFRREALLAVGGFNPIYVRAGDDVDVCWRLQARGCRIGFAPAALVWHRHRGSVRAYWRQQVGYGEGEAWLALKHPDKFVGGDMLWRGRIYSALPFVRGLYRERLNTGCWGTAAFPSVYNVGASGVSYLPASAGWIVLSLLLLAAGALLDRWFADVATAALAVGAAGLAASIARAAQFAAGAELPMGTVAQRMLVGWLHLVQPIARLRGRIRGRFAAPSDLTASAASTTVKSLPSIGRALALTVGMRLDRRFWTESWTSLPALLERLVTALRHQRGAGRVDVDEGWAERWDVALPIGGFARLEARGLVEEHARGACLVRTSTRVRLTAVGIAALGGLAAGIAGAMLLERGGNNAGSLVLVVMCALALFWALRRIVLASARMGAAMDHVASLSGLLPLGERPSWRPAVAGLAAGTLQAAMIIAVAAFFVMTAAPTVWDAADDYFPARARPAAPVVRPASIVIEAPAVRVAKAPERHAPKGATPLRPPLTRRVPSALSDRRRT
;
A
#
# COMPACT_ATOMS: atom_id res chain seq x y z
N MET A 1 -19.63 28.92 41.49
CA MET A 1 -19.89 27.54 41.03
C MET A 1 -20.21 27.63 39.55
N ARG A 2 -19.31 27.19 38.66
CA ARG A 2 -19.68 27.00 37.25
C ARG A 2 -20.61 25.77 37.24
N ASP A 3 -21.78 25.86 36.63
CA ASP A 3 -22.67 24.71 36.47
C ASP A 3 -21.89 23.58 35.79
N CYS A 4 -21.69 22.45 36.48
CA CYS A 4 -21.03 21.28 35.92
C CYS A 4 -21.83 20.79 34.72
N GLN A 5 -21.38 21.14 33.52
CA GLN A 5 -21.94 20.64 32.28
C GLN A 5 -21.86 19.10 32.27
N PRO A 6 -22.93 18.38 31.90
CA PRO A 6 -22.90 16.93 31.83
C PRO A 6 -21.85 16.46 30.82
N MET A 7 -20.88 15.66 31.30
CA MET A 7 -19.79 15.12 30.49
C MET A 7 -20.31 14.01 29.58
N HIS A 8 -20.56 14.31 28.30
CA HIS A 8 -21.04 13.32 27.32
C HIS A 8 -20.05 12.15 27.13
N PRO A 9 -20.49 10.88 27.07
CA PRO A 9 -19.61 9.76 26.75
C PRO A 9 -18.83 9.99 25.46
N VAL A 10 -17.56 9.58 25.45
CA VAL A 10 -16.70 9.66 24.26
C VAL A 10 -16.62 8.28 23.60
N ALA A 11 -16.83 8.23 22.29
CA ALA A 11 -16.77 7.00 21.50
C ALA A 11 -15.86 7.15 20.29
N VAL A 12 -15.35 6.04 19.77
CA VAL A 12 -14.58 6.01 18.52
C VAL A 12 -15.53 6.10 17.33
N ASP A 13 -15.20 6.98 16.38
CA ASP A 13 -15.87 7.08 15.09
C ASP A 13 -14.82 7.15 13.97
N GLY A 14 -14.61 6.01 13.31
CA GLY A 14 -13.52 5.84 12.34
C GLY A 14 -12.16 6.24 12.93
N LYS A 15 -11.55 7.27 12.35
CA LYS A 15 -10.24 7.81 12.72
C LYS A 15 -10.27 8.80 13.89
N PHE A 16 -11.45 9.16 14.37
CA PHE A 16 -11.62 10.25 15.34
C PHE A 16 -12.44 9.81 16.56
N LEU A 17 -12.63 10.73 17.49
CA LEU A 17 -13.45 10.55 18.68
C LEU A 17 -14.64 11.50 18.62
N LEU A 18 -15.80 11.04 19.10
CA LEU A 18 -17.02 11.83 19.22
C LEU A 18 -17.43 11.94 20.69
N ALA A 19 -17.78 13.15 21.13
CA ALA A 19 -18.49 13.40 22.37
C ALA A 19 -19.91 13.87 22.02
N GLY A 20 -20.91 13.00 22.20
CA GLY A 20 -22.23 13.22 21.59
C GLY A 20 -22.13 13.22 20.06
N ASN A 21 -22.56 14.30 19.41
CA ASN A 21 -22.49 14.45 17.94
C ASN A 21 -21.34 15.38 17.49
N ARG A 22 -20.38 15.70 18.37
CA ARG A 22 -19.28 16.62 18.06
C ARG A 22 -17.93 15.92 18.13
N ARG A 23 -17.03 16.33 17.24
CA ARG A 23 -15.63 15.90 17.24
C ARG A 23 -14.96 16.28 18.55
N PHE A 24 -14.37 15.29 19.20
CA PHE A 24 -13.57 15.46 20.41
C PHE A 24 -12.09 15.30 20.06
N LEU A 25 -11.34 16.41 20.08
CA LEU A 25 -9.89 16.40 19.93
C LEU A 25 -9.25 16.37 21.32
N ILE A 26 -8.39 15.39 21.58
CA ILE A 26 -7.65 15.34 22.85
C ILE A 26 -6.57 16.43 22.82
N LYS A 27 -6.78 17.46 23.65
CA LYS A 27 -5.85 18.57 23.89
C LYS A 27 -5.23 18.34 25.26
N GLY A 28 -4.22 17.48 25.26
CA GLY A 28 -3.74 16.83 26.47
C GLY A 28 -2.45 17.41 27.04
N VAL A 29 -2.25 17.18 28.34
CA VAL A 29 -0.94 17.32 29.01
C VAL A 29 -0.72 16.16 29.97
N THR A 30 0.52 15.72 30.16
CA THR A 30 0.84 14.71 31.16
C THR A 30 0.99 15.31 32.55
N TYR A 31 0.55 14.58 33.57
CA TYR A 31 0.59 15.00 34.97
C TYR A 31 1.10 13.89 35.89
N GLY A 32 2.29 14.11 36.46
CA GLY A 32 3.03 13.10 37.20
C GLY A 32 3.79 12.13 36.28
N THR A 33 4.69 11.31 36.81
CA THR A 33 4.72 10.80 38.19
C THR A 33 5.40 11.72 39.22
N PHE A 34 4.87 11.72 40.45
CA PHE A 34 5.42 12.47 41.59
C PHE A 34 5.98 11.53 42.67
N ALA A 35 6.77 12.10 43.59
CA ALA A 35 7.30 11.34 44.72
C ALA A 35 6.15 10.76 45.57
N PRO A 36 6.24 9.49 46.01
CA PRO A 36 5.23 8.88 46.86
C PRO A 36 5.17 9.60 48.21
N ARG A 37 3.97 9.99 48.62
CA ARG A 37 3.67 10.50 49.95
C ARG A 37 3.71 9.39 51.00
N GLN A 38 3.63 9.77 52.27
CA GLN A 38 3.55 8.83 53.40
C GLN A 38 2.34 7.88 53.33
N ASP A 39 1.25 8.31 52.68
CA ASP A 39 0.06 7.50 52.43
C ASP A 39 0.18 6.61 51.18
N GLY A 40 1.35 6.60 50.51
CA GLY A 40 1.61 5.85 49.29
C GLY A 40 1.09 6.50 48.01
N SER A 41 0.36 7.62 48.09
CA SER A 41 -0.12 8.34 46.91
C SER A 41 1.04 9.00 46.17
N GLN A 42 1.10 8.80 44.85
CA GLN A 42 2.09 9.44 43.96
C GLN A 42 1.56 10.72 43.33
N TYR A 43 0.73 11.46 44.08
CA TYR A 43 0.20 12.75 43.68
C TYR A 43 0.44 13.80 44.78
N PRO A 44 0.60 15.08 44.42
CA PRO A 44 0.68 16.16 45.37
C PRO A 44 -0.59 16.23 46.26
N PRO A 45 -0.56 17.02 47.35
CA PRO A 45 -1.76 17.36 48.11
C PRO A 45 -2.92 17.83 47.22
N ALA A 46 -4.15 17.51 47.64
CA ALA A 46 -5.35 17.76 46.85
C ALA A 46 -5.52 19.24 46.48
N GLU A 47 -5.05 20.16 47.32
CA GLU A 47 -5.04 21.60 47.05
C GLU A 47 -4.12 21.95 45.87
N VAL A 48 -2.95 21.31 45.79
CA VAL A 48 -1.99 21.48 44.69
C VAL A 48 -2.56 20.88 43.41
N VAL A 49 -3.13 19.67 43.49
CA VAL A 49 -3.79 19.02 42.35
C VAL A 49 -4.93 19.87 41.81
N SER A 50 -5.80 20.38 42.68
CA SER A 50 -6.91 21.25 42.28
C SER A 50 -6.42 22.52 41.59
N ARG A 51 -5.40 23.19 42.15
CA ARG A 51 -4.80 24.39 41.54
C ARG A 51 -4.18 24.10 40.17
N ASP A 52 -3.41 23.01 40.07
CA ASP A 52 -2.73 22.64 38.83
C ASP A 52 -3.74 22.25 37.74
N LEU A 53 -4.79 21.47 38.08
CA LEU A 53 -5.86 21.13 37.15
C LEU A 53 -6.67 22.36 36.71
N SER A 54 -6.93 23.31 37.61
CA SER A 54 -7.58 24.58 37.25
C SER A 54 -6.71 25.40 36.30
N ALA A 55 -5.39 25.46 36.53
CA ALA A 55 -4.45 26.14 35.62
C ALA A 55 -4.38 25.46 34.24
N ILE A 56 -4.38 24.12 34.21
CA ILE A 56 -4.45 23.32 32.96
C ILE A 56 -5.72 23.66 32.18
N ALA A 57 -6.89 23.62 32.83
CA ALA A 57 -8.16 23.94 32.19
C ALA A 57 -8.20 25.39 31.68
N ASN A 58 -7.72 26.35 32.47
CA ASN A 58 -7.67 27.77 32.09
C ASN A 58 -6.73 28.04 30.91
N ALA A 59 -5.70 27.22 30.71
CA ALA A 59 -4.81 27.30 29.54
C ALA A 59 -5.41 26.65 28.27
N GLY A 60 -6.64 26.13 28.32
CA GLY A 60 -7.38 25.61 27.16
C GLY A 60 -7.18 24.11 26.90
N PHE A 61 -6.54 23.39 27.81
CA PHE A 61 -6.44 21.94 27.77
C PHE A 61 -7.77 21.32 28.19
N ASN A 62 -8.09 20.14 27.64
CA ASN A 62 -9.33 19.42 27.97
C ASN A 62 -9.09 18.02 28.53
N THR A 63 -7.83 17.56 28.53
CA THR A 63 -7.46 16.20 28.92
C THR A 63 -6.15 16.20 29.71
N VAL A 64 -6.08 15.35 30.72
CA VAL A 64 -4.87 15.07 31.49
C VAL A 64 -4.54 13.59 31.37
N ARG A 65 -3.27 13.26 31.11
CA ARG A 65 -2.78 11.87 31.13
C ARG A 65 -1.97 11.65 32.40
N VAL A 66 -2.31 10.60 33.14
CA VAL A 66 -1.58 10.17 34.33
C VAL A 66 -0.93 8.80 34.12
N TYR A 67 0.10 8.45 34.90
CA TYR A 67 0.87 7.20 34.74
C TYR A 67 0.64 6.18 35.84
N THR A 68 -0.05 6.58 36.91
CA THR A 68 -0.46 5.70 38.01
C THR A 68 -1.96 5.84 38.24
N PRO A 69 -2.62 4.82 38.82
CA PRO A 69 -4.04 4.92 39.16
C PRO A 69 -4.31 6.16 40.02
N PRO A 70 -5.15 7.12 39.56
CA PRO A 70 -5.43 8.33 40.31
C PRO A 70 -6.38 8.05 41.47
N PRO A 71 -6.24 8.73 42.62
CA PRO A 71 -7.25 8.71 43.67
C PRO A 71 -8.53 9.40 43.17
N THR A 72 -9.69 9.01 43.72
CA THR A 72 -10.99 9.60 43.37
C THR A 72 -11.00 11.12 43.51
N SER A 73 -10.30 11.67 44.51
CA SER A 73 -10.19 13.13 44.71
C SER A 73 -9.56 13.87 43.52
N LEU A 74 -8.63 13.24 42.78
CA LEU A 74 -8.07 13.82 41.55
C LEU A 74 -9.12 13.80 40.44
N LEU A 75 -9.87 12.71 40.32
CA LEU A 75 -10.92 12.57 39.32
C LEU A 75 -12.08 13.56 39.58
N ASP A 76 -12.44 13.77 40.85
CA ASP A 76 -13.42 14.78 41.27
C ASP A 76 -12.96 16.19 40.89
N CYS A 77 -11.69 16.52 41.14
CA CYS A 77 -11.11 17.81 40.74
C CYS A 77 -11.10 17.97 39.21
N ALA A 78 -10.75 16.91 38.47
CA ALA A 78 -10.78 16.95 37.00
C ALA A 78 -12.21 17.17 36.48
N GLN A 79 -13.20 16.48 37.04
CA GLN A 79 -14.61 16.66 36.68
C GLN A 79 -15.09 18.10 36.97
N ALA A 80 -14.72 18.66 38.12
CA ALA A 80 -15.11 20.02 38.51
C ALA A 80 -14.58 21.09 37.52
N GLU A 81 -13.41 20.84 36.91
CA GLU A 81 -12.81 21.70 35.89
C GLU A 81 -13.19 21.31 34.45
N GLY A 82 -14.04 20.27 34.27
CA GLY A 82 -14.43 19.75 32.96
C GLY A 82 -13.32 19.01 32.21
N LEU A 83 -12.26 18.62 32.90
CA LEU A 83 -11.13 17.86 32.36
C LEU A 83 -11.43 16.36 32.30
N ARG A 84 -10.97 15.75 31.21
CA ARG A 84 -10.97 14.30 31.00
C ARG A 84 -9.65 13.69 31.45
N VAL A 85 -9.66 12.45 31.93
CA VAL A 85 -8.44 11.76 32.41
C VAL A 85 -8.16 10.50 31.59
N ILE A 86 -6.98 10.43 30.98
CA ILE A 86 -6.39 9.20 30.43
C ILE A 86 -5.65 8.51 31.59
N VAL A 87 -6.20 7.40 32.05
CA VAL A 87 -5.68 6.67 33.22
C VAL A 87 -4.60 5.68 32.78
N GLY A 88 -3.35 5.96 33.12
CA GLY A 88 -2.24 5.03 32.96
C GLY A 88 -2.26 3.96 34.05
N LEU A 89 -2.27 2.70 33.62
CA LEU A 89 -2.17 1.54 34.51
C LEU A 89 -0.81 0.88 34.25
N PRO A 90 0.21 1.10 35.12
CA PRO A 90 1.53 0.54 34.93
C PRO A 90 1.62 -0.88 35.49
N TRP A 91 2.51 -1.70 34.91
CA TRP A 91 2.90 -3.00 35.46
C TRP A 91 4.36 -3.28 35.16
N THR A 92 4.83 -4.48 35.53
CA THR A 92 6.21 -4.96 35.39
C THR A 92 6.62 -5.25 33.93
N GLN A 93 6.33 -4.32 33.02
CA GLN A 93 6.62 -4.39 31.57
C GLN A 93 8.11 -4.37 31.21
N HIS A 94 8.99 -4.01 32.15
CA HIS A 94 10.44 -3.90 31.96
C HIS A 94 11.22 -5.18 32.34
N VAL A 95 10.54 -6.22 32.82
CA VAL A 95 11.14 -7.53 33.14
C VAL A 95 10.57 -8.63 32.24
N ALA A 96 11.12 -9.83 32.31
CA ALA A 96 10.67 -10.98 31.53
C ALA A 96 9.32 -11.55 32.04
N PHE A 97 8.27 -10.74 32.01
CA PHE A 97 6.99 -10.98 32.67
C PHE A 97 6.20 -12.19 32.13
N LEU A 98 6.58 -12.75 30.98
CA LEU A 98 5.95 -13.95 30.40
C LEU A 98 6.66 -15.27 30.78
N ASP A 99 7.73 -15.22 31.57
CA ASP A 99 8.44 -16.45 31.99
C ASP A 99 7.66 -17.21 33.08
N GLY A 100 6.84 -16.51 33.88
CA GLY A 100 5.99 -17.12 34.92
C GLY A 100 4.51 -16.85 34.69
N ARG A 101 3.70 -17.92 34.52
CA ARG A 101 2.24 -17.81 34.36
C ARG A 101 1.56 -17.05 35.50
N ALA A 102 1.97 -17.29 36.74
CA ALA A 102 1.41 -16.59 37.90
C ALA A 102 1.61 -15.07 37.84
N MET A 103 2.73 -14.60 37.28
CA MET A 103 3.00 -13.18 37.11
C MET A 103 2.12 -12.58 36.01
N SER A 104 2.06 -13.21 34.83
CA SER A 104 1.20 -12.73 33.73
C SER A 104 -0.28 -12.71 34.11
N ASP A 105 -0.75 -13.74 34.83
CA ASP A 105 -2.13 -13.82 35.31
C ASP A 105 -2.39 -12.87 36.49
N GLY A 106 -1.37 -12.54 37.29
CA GLY A 106 -1.41 -11.47 38.28
C GLY A 106 -1.64 -10.11 37.63
N ILE A 107 -0.80 -9.74 36.67
CA ILE A 107 -0.91 -8.47 35.92
C ILE A 107 -2.30 -8.32 35.32
N ARG A 108 -2.80 -9.35 34.64
CA ARG A 108 -4.14 -9.33 34.01
C ARG A 108 -5.26 -9.09 35.03
N ARG A 109 -5.22 -9.78 36.17
CA ARG A 109 -6.22 -9.61 37.25
C ARG A 109 -6.16 -8.23 37.88
N ASP A 110 -4.96 -7.72 38.15
CA ASP A 110 -4.76 -6.42 38.80
C ASP A 110 -5.29 -5.29 37.89
N ILE A 111 -4.98 -5.35 36.59
CA ILE A 111 -5.49 -4.39 35.60
C ILE A 111 -7.00 -4.44 35.48
N ALA A 112 -7.58 -5.64 35.36
CA ALA A 112 -9.04 -5.78 35.31
C ALA A 112 -9.72 -5.25 36.59
N SER A 113 -9.09 -5.41 37.75
CA SER A 113 -9.58 -4.87 39.03
C SER A 113 -9.57 -3.34 39.05
N GLN A 114 -8.44 -2.72 38.67
CA GLN A 114 -8.30 -1.25 38.64
C GLN A 114 -9.25 -0.60 37.64
N VAL A 115 -9.44 -1.22 36.46
CA VAL A 115 -10.44 -0.77 35.48
C VAL A 115 -11.84 -0.79 36.09
N ARG A 116 -12.22 -1.87 36.79
CA ARG A 116 -13.55 -2.00 37.41
C ARG A 116 -13.81 -0.94 38.47
N GLU A 117 -12.79 -0.57 39.23
CA GLU A 117 -12.86 0.44 40.29
C GLU A 117 -13.00 1.86 39.72
N LEU A 118 -12.21 2.22 38.70
CA LEU A 118 -12.12 3.59 38.20
C LEU A 118 -13.11 3.91 37.08
N ALA A 119 -13.53 2.92 36.28
CA ALA A 119 -14.37 3.14 35.10
C ALA A 119 -15.72 3.84 35.35
N PRO A 120 -16.41 3.67 36.49
CA PRO A 120 -17.67 4.37 36.74
C PRO A 120 -17.54 5.89 36.81
N HIS A 121 -16.34 6.44 37.03
CA HIS A 121 -16.14 7.87 37.21
C HIS A 121 -16.21 8.64 35.88
N PRO A 122 -17.06 9.68 35.74
CA PRO A 122 -17.31 10.35 34.46
C PRO A 122 -16.13 11.15 33.89
N ALA A 123 -15.18 11.58 34.74
CA ALA A 123 -13.93 12.19 34.29
C ALA A 123 -13.03 11.22 33.51
N VAL A 124 -13.15 9.90 33.70
CA VAL A 124 -12.32 8.93 33.00
C VAL A 124 -12.69 8.91 31.52
N LEU A 125 -11.70 9.16 30.67
CA LEU A 125 -11.84 9.13 29.21
C LEU A 125 -11.51 7.76 28.65
N MET A 126 -10.37 7.21 29.07
CA MET A 126 -9.85 5.93 28.58
C MET A 126 -8.77 5.40 29.52
N PHE A 127 -8.45 4.12 29.37
CA PHE A 127 -7.36 3.46 30.08
C PHE A 127 -6.18 3.17 29.15
N ALA A 128 -4.99 3.64 29.53
CA ALA A 128 -3.73 3.25 28.93
C ALA A 128 -3.20 2.02 29.69
N LEU A 129 -3.44 0.85 29.11
CA LEU A 129 -2.98 -0.43 29.61
C LEU A 129 -1.49 -0.54 29.27
N GLY A 130 -0.61 0.09 30.06
CA GLY A 130 0.84 -0.06 29.95
C GLY A 130 1.51 0.95 29.01
N ASN A 131 2.84 1.03 29.10
CA ASN A 131 3.66 2.03 28.41
C ASN A 131 5.03 1.45 27.99
N GLU A 132 5.35 1.41 26.71
CA GLU A 132 6.71 1.17 26.18
C GLU A 132 7.41 -0.11 26.69
N ILE A 133 6.90 -1.29 26.31
CA ILE A 133 7.63 -2.56 26.48
C ILE A 133 9.01 -2.46 25.78
N PRO A 134 10.13 -2.69 26.48
CA PRO A 134 11.46 -2.59 25.88
C PRO A 134 11.68 -3.55 24.70
N PRO A 135 12.40 -3.16 23.62
CA PRO A 135 12.67 -4.04 22.48
C PRO A 135 13.42 -5.30 22.90
N GLY A 136 14.27 -5.22 23.94
CA GLY A 136 14.94 -6.39 24.51
C GLY A 136 13.97 -7.43 25.09
N ILE A 137 12.90 -6.99 25.75
CA ILE A 137 11.85 -7.88 26.28
C ILE A 137 11.02 -8.48 25.13
N VAL A 138 10.68 -7.68 24.12
CA VAL A 138 9.98 -8.18 22.93
C VAL A 138 10.82 -9.21 22.18
N ARG A 139 12.12 -8.97 22.04
CA ARG A 139 13.06 -9.91 21.41
C ARG A 139 13.19 -11.19 22.23
N TRP A 140 13.25 -11.10 23.56
CA TRP A 140 13.38 -12.24 24.47
C TRP A 140 12.18 -13.18 24.38
N HIS A 141 10.96 -12.66 24.55
CA HIS A 141 9.74 -13.48 24.52
C HIS A 141 9.25 -13.80 23.11
N GLY A 142 9.65 -12.99 22.13
CA GLY A 142 9.16 -13.05 20.76
C GLY A 142 7.86 -12.26 20.55
N ARG A 143 7.79 -11.57 19.41
CA ARG A 143 6.68 -10.69 18.98
C ARG A 143 5.29 -11.32 19.21
N THR A 144 5.06 -12.52 18.71
CA THR A 144 3.73 -13.17 18.74
C THR A 144 3.24 -13.47 20.16
N ARG A 145 4.14 -13.74 21.11
CA ARG A 145 3.76 -13.97 22.51
C ARG A 145 3.36 -12.67 23.20
N ILE A 146 4.08 -11.58 22.91
CA ILE A 146 3.75 -10.23 23.40
C ILE A 146 2.40 -9.78 22.84
N GLU A 147 2.19 -9.89 21.53
CA GLU A 147 0.92 -9.50 20.89
C GLU A 147 -0.27 -10.30 21.43
N ARG A 148 -0.08 -11.59 21.69
CA ARG A 148 -1.10 -12.43 22.34
C ARG A 148 -1.42 -11.93 23.75
N PHE A 149 -0.40 -11.67 24.56
CA PHE A 149 -0.59 -11.16 25.91
C PHE A 149 -1.33 -9.81 25.93
N LEU A 150 -0.93 -8.87 25.06
CA LEU A 150 -1.60 -7.57 24.96
C LEU A 150 -3.08 -7.71 24.54
N ARG A 151 -3.39 -8.67 23.66
CA ARG A 151 -4.77 -9.00 23.29
C ARG A 151 -5.55 -9.53 24.49
N GLU A 152 -5.03 -10.55 25.17
CA GLU A 152 -5.67 -11.15 26.36
C GLU A 152 -5.89 -10.10 27.46
N LEU A 153 -4.93 -9.20 27.67
CA LEU A 153 -5.02 -8.12 28.63
C LEU A 153 -6.11 -7.10 28.27
N CYS A 154 -6.21 -6.73 26.99
CA CYS A 154 -7.26 -5.85 26.51
C CYS A 154 -8.64 -6.52 26.61
N ASP A 155 -8.73 -7.82 26.33
CA ASP A 155 -9.98 -8.59 26.43
C ASP A 155 -10.48 -8.65 27.88
N ASP A 156 -9.60 -8.89 28.85
CA ASP A 156 -9.96 -8.88 30.28
C ASP A 156 -10.39 -7.49 30.77
N ALA A 157 -9.67 -6.44 30.36
CA ALA A 157 -10.03 -5.06 30.71
C ALA A 157 -11.40 -4.68 30.12
N ARG A 158 -11.67 -5.08 28.87
CA ARG A 158 -12.96 -4.87 28.22
C ARG A 158 -14.08 -5.68 28.88
N ALA A 159 -13.80 -6.90 29.35
CA ALA A 159 -14.75 -7.68 30.14
C ALA A 159 -15.06 -7.00 31.48
N ALA A 160 -14.10 -6.27 32.07
CA ALA A 160 -14.32 -5.51 33.30
C ALA A 160 -15.17 -4.24 33.07
N SER A 161 -14.99 -3.54 31.94
CA SER A 161 -15.80 -2.39 31.56
C SER A 161 -15.99 -2.28 30.03
N PRO A 162 -17.10 -2.80 29.48
CA PRO A 162 -17.34 -2.80 28.04
C PRO A 162 -17.52 -1.42 27.41
N ALA A 163 -17.94 -0.43 28.20
CA ALA A 163 -18.20 0.94 27.74
C ALA A 163 -16.93 1.82 27.71
N SER A 164 -15.83 1.37 28.33
CA SER A 164 -14.58 2.12 28.39
C SER A 164 -13.77 2.00 27.10
N LEU A 165 -12.95 3.01 26.84
CA LEU A 165 -11.96 2.99 25.77
C LEU A 165 -10.60 2.51 26.30
N PHE A 166 -9.90 1.70 25.52
CA PHE A 166 -8.61 1.11 25.87
C PHE A 166 -7.53 1.42 24.84
N THR A 167 -6.34 1.72 25.32
CA THR A 167 -5.12 1.86 24.50
C THR A 167 -3.92 1.23 25.18
N TYR A 168 -2.86 1.00 24.42
CA TYR A 168 -1.51 0.70 24.93
C TYR A 168 -0.58 1.75 24.34
N VAL A 169 0.21 2.41 25.20
CA VAL A 169 1.09 3.48 24.74
C VAL A 169 2.40 2.88 24.29
N ASN A 170 2.64 2.95 22.98
CA ASN A 170 3.80 2.38 22.33
C ASN A 170 4.80 3.49 21.94
N TYR A 171 5.91 3.10 21.32
CA TYR A 171 6.98 4.00 20.91
C TYR A 171 7.78 3.38 19.76
N PRO A 172 8.63 4.15 19.08
CA PRO A 172 9.19 3.75 17.79
C PRO A 172 9.93 2.39 17.74
N PRO A 173 10.75 2.00 18.72
CA PRO A 173 11.45 0.72 18.75
C PRO A 173 10.55 -0.52 18.72
N THR A 174 9.28 -0.40 19.11
CA THR A 174 8.33 -1.52 19.12
C THR A 174 7.06 -1.19 18.33
N SER A 175 7.13 -0.24 17.39
CA SER A 175 5.98 0.19 16.58
C SER A 175 5.41 -0.88 15.65
N TYR A 176 6.11 -2.00 15.50
CA TYR A 176 5.71 -3.14 14.67
C TYR A 176 4.79 -4.14 15.40
N LEU A 177 4.51 -3.95 16.69
CA LEU A 177 3.56 -4.77 17.44
C LEU A 177 2.13 -4.53 16.92
N ASP A 178 1.37 -5.61 16.73
CA ASP A 178 -0.06 -5.52 16.37
C ASP A 178 -0.89 -5.07 17.58
N LEU A 179 -1.42 -3.84 17.50
CA LEU A 179 -2.30 -3.25 18.52
C LEU A 179 -3.78 -3.24 18.08
N SER A 180 -4.16 -4.07 17.12
CA SER A 180 -5.55 -4.21 16.66
C SER A 180 -6.61 -4.52 17.73
N PRO A 181 -6.32 -5.11 18.91
CA PRO A 181 -7.32 -5.27 19.98
C PRO A 181 -7.79 -3.95 20.62
N PHE A 182 -6.94 -2.92 20.63
CA PHE A 182 -7.19 -1.65 21.32
C PHE A 182 -8.08 -0.71 20.51
N ASP A 183 -8.80 0.20 21.17
CA ASP A 183 -9.75 1.12 20.52
C ASP A 183 -9.03 2.22 19.72
N LEU A 184 -7.84 2.64 20.17
CA LEU A 184 -6.97 3.58 19.48
C LEU A 184 -5.49 3.23 19.66
N TYR A 185 -4.67 3.73 18.74
CA TYR A 185 -3.22 3.58 18.75
C TYR A 185 -2.59 4.81 19.39
N ALA A 186 -1.74 4.61 20.40
CA ALA A 186 -1.08 5.69 21.12
C ALA A 186 0.44 5.54 21.01
N PHE A 187 1.15 6.63 20.69
CA PHE A 187 2.60 6.63 20.56
C PHE A 187 3.27 7.81 21.26
N ASN A 188 4.40 7.55 21.90
CA ASN A 188 5.33 8.57 22.38
C ASN A 188 6.36 8.88 21.28
N VAL A 189 6.46 10.14 20.84
CA VAL A 189 7.36 10.53 19.74
C VAL A 189 8.03 11.88 20.03
N TYR A 190 9.35 11.95 19.82
CA TYR A 190 10.21 13.07 20.20
C TYR A 190 11.12 13.55 19.04
N LEU A 191 10.57 13.67 17.82
CA LEU A 191 11.32 14.03 16.60
C LEU A 191 11.42 15.55 16.42
N HIS A 192 12.63 16.11 16.46
CA HIS A 192 12.83 17.57 16.50
C HIS A 192 12.61 18.28 15.15
N HIS A 193 12.55 17.52 14.05
CA HIS A 193 12.32 18.06 12.70
C HIS A 193 10.91 17.75 12.22
N GLU A 194 10.19 18.78 11.80
CA GLU A 194 8.80 18.68 11.34
C GLU A 194 8.64 17.70 10.17
N HIS A 195 9.55 17.75 9.19
CA HIS A 195 9.55 16.83 8.05
C HIS A 195 9.57 15.36 8.49
N ASP A 196 10.48 15.02 9.41
CA ASP A 196 10.64 13.64 9.90
C ASP A 196 9.44 13.21 10.74
N LEU A 197 8.91 14.12 11.57
CA LEU A 197 7.69 13.88 12.33
C LEU A 197 6.50 13.60 11.40
N ARG A 198 6.27 14.41 10.36
CA ARG A 198 5.19 14.20 9.39
C ARG A 198 5.33 12.86 8.69
N GLN A 199 6.53 12.51 8.22
CA GLN A 199 6.77 11.20 7.60
C GLN A 199 6.45 10.06 8.56
N TYR A 200 6.88 10.17 9.82
CA TYR A 200 6.63 9.14 10.81
C TYR A 200 5.14 9.05 11.22
N LEU A 201 4.45 10.17 11.39
CA LEU A 201 3.01 10.20 11.65
C LEU A 201 2.22 9.58 10.49
N GLY A 202 2.61 9.82 9.23
CA GLY A 202 2.04 9.14 8.07
C GLY A 202 2.15 7.61 8.18
N ARG A 203 3.32 7.11 8.61
CA ARG A 203 3.52 5.68 8.90
C ARG A 203 2.62 5.18 10.04
N LEU A 204 2.54 5.91 11.15
CA LEU A 204 1.68 5.54 12.28
C LEU A 204 0.20 5.55 11.91
N GLN A 205 -0.22 6.45 11.02
CA GLN A 205 -1.57 6.48 10.49
C GLN A 205 -1.89 5.25 9.63
N ASN A 206 -0.94 4.77 8.83
CA ASN A 206 -1.09 3.53 8.08
C ASN A 206 -1.11 2.30 9.00
N LEU A 207 -0.31 2.29 10.07
CA LEU A 207 -0.30 1.21 11.07
C LEU A 207 -1.61 1.12 11.85
N SER A 208 -2.19 2.27 12.24
CA SER A 208 -3.49 2.32 12.94
C SER A 208 -4.67 1.96 12.05
N GLY A 209 -4.48 1.84 10.72
CA GLY A 209 -5.51 1.38 9.79
C GLY A 209 -6.70 2.33 9.77
N SER A 210 -7.87 1.88 10.24
CA SER A 210 -9.08 2.72 10.38
C SER A 210 -9.29 3.28 11.78
N LYS A 211 -8.42 2.96 12.74
CA LYS A 211 -8.57 3.39 14.15
C LYS A 211 -7.90 4.73 14.42
N PRO A 212 -8.31 5.47 15.46
CA PRO A 212 -7.70 6.73 15.83
C PRO A 212 -6.23 6.57 16.22
N LEU A 213 -5.45 7.62 15.92
CA LEU A 213 -4.06 7.75 16.34
C LEU A 213 -3.94 8.89 17.36
N LEU A 214 -3.28 8.64 18.48
CA LEU A 214 -2.97 9.59 19.53
C LEU A 214 -1.45 9.75 19.66
N LEU A 215 -0.97 11.00 19.59
CA LEU A 215 0.39 11.32 20.02
C LEU A 215 0.38 11.48 21.55
N ALA A 216 0.70 10.41 22.25
CA ALA A 216 0.48 10.26 23.70
C ALA A 216 1.53 10.95 24.57
N GLU A 217 2.69 11.24 23.98
CA GLU A 217 3.70 12.17 24.50
C GLU A 217 4.33 12.92 23.33
N ALA A 218 4.45 14.24 23.52
CA ALA A 218 5.08 15.17 22.62
C ALA A 218 5.78 16.27 23.42
N GLY A 219 7.04 16.54 23.12
CA GLY A 219 7.71 17.72 23.67
C GLY A 219 9.21 17.72 23.39
N ALA A 220 9.88 18.68 24.01
CA ALA A 220 11.33 18.78 24.03
C ALA A 220 11.82 19.22 25.42
N ASP A 221 13.08 18.90 25.71
CA ASP A 221 13.73 19.24 26.96
C ASP A 221 14.30 20.66 26.93
N SER A 222 13.89 21.50 27.86
CA SER A 222 14.41 22.87 27.97
C SER A 222 15.86 22.95 28.47
N LEU A 223 16.42 21.92 29.13
CA LEU A 223 17.82 21.96 29.57
C LEU A 223 18.79 21.87 28.38
N ARG A 224 18.44 21.07 27.36
CA ARG A 224 19.26 20.86 26.17
C ARG A 224 18.93 21.84 25.05
N GLU A 225 17.65 22.10 24.82
CA GLU A 225 17.19 22.92 23.69
C GLU A 225 17.07 24.42 24.06
N GLY A 226 16.87 24.73 25.35
CA GLY A 226 16.47 26.06 25.81
C GLY A 226 14.95 26.27 25.72
N ASN A 227 14.44 27.24 26.49
CA ASN A 227 12.99 27.48 26.64
C ASN A 227 12.28 27.83 25.32
N GLU A 228 12.91 28.63 24.44
CA GLU A 228 12.31 29.02 23.17
C GLU A 228 12.25 27.86 22.17
N ALA A 229 13.32 27.06 22.08
CA ALA A 229 13.33 25.89 21.22
C ALA A 229 12.39 24.79 21.75
N GLN A 230 12.30 24.61 23.07
CA GLN A 230 11.28 23.75 23.69
C GLN A 230 9.88 24.18 23.24
N ALA A 231 9.57 25.47 23.31
CA ALA A 231 8.27 26.01 22.93
C ALA A 231 7.98 25.75 21.44
N ALA A 232 8.94 26.03 20.56
CA ALA A 232 8.81 25.82 19.13
C ALA A 232 8.62 24.34 18.76
N ILE A 233 9.43 23.42 19.31
CA ILE A 233 9.36 21.99 19.01
C ILE A 233 8.07 21.37 19.56
N THR A 234 7.69 21.70 20.80
CA THR A 234 6.49 21.14 21.43
C THR A 234 5.22 21.62 20.70
N ALA A 235 5.14 22.91 20.34
CA ALA A 235 4.03 23.43 19.54
C ALA A 235 4.01 22.81 18.13
N MET A 236 5.18 22.60 17.50
CA MET A 236 5.29 21.91 16.21
C MET A 236 4.76 20.48 16.31
N HIS A 237 5.11 19.72 17.35
CA HIS A 237 4.57 18.37 17.55
C HIS A 237 3.04 18.36 17.62
N VAL A 238 2.47 19.25 18.45
CA VAL A 238 1.02 19.36 18.65
C VAL A 238 0.31 19.73 17.35
N ARG A 239 0.75 20.80 16.68
CA ARG A 239 0.19 21.24 15.39
C ARG A 239 0.25 20.12 14.36
N THR A 240 1.44 19.53 14.18
CA THR A 240 1.67 18.51 13.16
C THR A 240 0.82 17.26 13.41
N ALA A 241 0.64 16.85 14.67
CA ALA A 241 -0.22 15.70 14.99
C ALA A 241 -1.65 15.89 14.47
N PHE A 242 -2.26 17.06 14.71
CA PHE A 242 -3.62 17.33 14.22
C PHE A 242 -3.69 17.51 12.71
N GLU A 243 -2.74 18.21 12.11
CA GLU A 243 -2.71 18.41 10.65
C GLU A 243 -2.51 17.10 9.88
N GLU A 244 -1.84 16.12 10.49
CA GLU A 244 -1.71 14.74 9.98
C GLU A 244 -2.87 13.83 10.41
N GLY A 245 -3.90 14.39 11.05
CA GLY A 245 -5.17 13.74 11.37
C GLY A 245 -5.15 12.81 12.58
N ALA A 246 -4.25 13.03 13.54
CA ALA A 246 -4.35 12.40 14.85
C ALA A 246 -5.61 12.89 15.57
N CYS A 247 -6.24 12.03 16.38
CA CYS A 247 -7.38 12.42 17.22
C CYS A 247 -6.95 13.26 18.43
N GLY A 248 -5.65 13.40 18.66
CA GLY A 248 -5.11 14.06 19.83
C GLY A 248 -3.61 14.18 19.87
N ALA A 249 -3.15 15.10 20.71
CA ALA A 249 -1.77 15.21 21.15
C ALA A 249 -1.73 15.52 22.64
N VAL A 250 -0.73 14.97 23.34
CA VAL A 250 -0.52 15.17 24.77
C VAL A 250 0.88 15.73 24.99
N ALA A 251 0.97 16.96 25.49
CA ALA A 251 2.24 17.59 25.82
C ALA A 251 2.88 16.88 27.01
N PHE A 252 4.14 16.48 26.85
CA PHE A 252 4.99 15.98 27.93
C PHE A 252 5.92 17.12 28.34
N ALA A 253 5.79 17.72 29.53
CA ALA A 253 4.83 17.43 30.62
C ALA A 253 4.25 18.71 31.24
N TRP A 254 3.29 18.65 32.17
CA TRP A 254 2.77 19.86 32.82
C TRP A 254 3.88 20.61 33.56
N THR A 255 4.64 19.91 34.42
CA THR A 255 5.70 20.46 35.27
C THR A 255 7.03 19.73 35.05
N ASP A 256 8.15 20.39 35.37
CA ASP A 256 9.49 19.78 35.44
C ASP A 256 9.67 18.80 36.60
N GLU A 257 8.73 18.79 37.54
CA GLU A 257 8.73 17.84 38.64
C GLU A 257 8.40 16.43 38.11
N TRP A 258 9.37 15.52 38.21
CA TRP A 258 9.20 14.14 37.76
C TRP A 258 9.92 13.15 38.66
N TRP A 259 9.25 12.05 38.98
CA TRP A 259 9.79 11.00 39.85
C TRP A 259 9.86 9.66 39.11
N ARG A 260 11.04 9.03 39.05
CA ARG A 260 11.21 7.72 38.41
C ARG A 260 12.29 6.91 39.11
N GLY A 261 12.07 5.61 39.24
CA GLY A 261 13.10 4.69 39.77
C GLY A 261 13.46 4.90 41.25
N GLY A 262 12.58 5.53 42.03
CA GLY A 262 12.84 5.85 43.43
C GLY A 262 13.66 7.12 43.66
N SER A 263 13.82 7.95 42.63
CA SER A 263 14.53 9.23 42.71
C SER A 263 13.84 10.33 41.91
N ASP A 264 14.10 11.57 42.30
CA ASP A 264 13.79 12.76 41.50
C ASP A 264 14.59 12.74 40.20
N VAL A 265 13.90 13.05 39.11
CA VAL A 265 14.54 13.22 37.82
C VAL A 265 14.90 14.70 37.64
N THR A 266 16.18 14.95 37.37
CA THR A 266 16.77 16.30 37.29
C THR A 266 17.60 16.50 36.03
N ASP A 267 17.74 15.47 35.20
CA ASP A 267 18.54 15.47 33.97
C ASP A 267 17.73 15.89 32.73
N TRP A 268 16.45 16.24 32.89
CA TRP A 268 15.59 16.85 31.88
C TRP A 268 14.53 17.78 32.50
N ALA A 269 14.02 18.71 31.70
CA ALA A 269 13.01 19.71 32.07
C ALA A 269 12.02 19.92 30.90
N PHE A 270 11.06 19.00 30.76
CA PHE A 270 10.03 19.01 29.72
C PHE A 270 8.77 19.79 30.12
N GLY A 271 8.68 20.27 31.37
CA GLY A 271 7.51 20.95 31.90
C GLY A 271 7.13 22.17 31.07
N LEU A 272 5.82 22.36 30.85
CA LEU A 272 5.24 23.63 30.37
C LEU A 272 5.34 24.71 31.44
N VAL A 273 5.38 24.30 32.71
CA VAL A 273 5.76 25.12 33.86
C VAL A 273 7.02 24.55 34.51
N ASP A 274 7.78 25.38 35.22
CA ASP A 274 8.93 24.92 36.01
C ASP A 274 8.49 24.15 37.28
N ARG A 275 9.46 23.67 38.06
CA ARG A 275 9.17 22.92 39.30
C ARG A 275 8.32 23.74 40.30
N ASP A 276 8.47 25.06 40.30
CA ASP A 276 7.73 26.01 41.14
C ASP A 276 6.37 26.43 40.56
N ARG A 277 5.96 25.80 39.44
CA ARG A 277 4.74 26.13 38.67
C ARG A 277 4.74 27.52 38.03
N ARG A 278 5.91 28.09 37.75
CA ARG A 278 6.01 29.31 36.92
C ARG A 278 5.91 28.94 35.44
N PRO A 279 5.11 29.65 34.63
CA PRO A 279 4.92 29.33 33.23
C PRO A 279 6.19 29.54 32.41
N LYS A 280 6.48 28.59 31.52
CA LYS A 280 7.50 28.73 30.47
C LYS A 280 6.86 29.18 29.16
N PRO A 281 7.62 29.70 28.18
CA PRO A 281 7.11 30.04 26.85
C PRO A 281 6.38 28.88 26.15
N ALA A 282 6.74 27.64 26.48
CA ALA A 282 6.10 26.44 25.94
C ALA A 282 4.61 26.34 26.28
N LEU A 283 4.17 26.81 27.47
CA LEU A 283 2.76 26.78 27.86
C LEU A 283 1.91 27.57 26.86
N ASP A 284 2.32 28.82 26.57
CA ASP A 284 1.60 29.70 25.66
C ASP A 284 1.65 29.20 24.21
N ALA A 285 2.79 28.65 23.78
CA ALA A 285 2.95 28.11 22.43
C ALA A 285 2.05 26.88 22.20
N VAL A 286 1.97 25.98 23.17
CA VAL A 286 1.11 24.79 23.13
C VAL A 286 -0.37 25.16 23.23
N ALA A 287 -0.73 26.09 24.11
CA ALA A 287 -2.10 26.59 24.23
C ALA A 287 -2.61 27.18 22.91
N ARG A 288 -1.78 27.98 22.22
CA ARG A 288 -2.09 28.49 20.87
C ARG A 288 -2.23 27.37 19.84
N ALA A 289 -1.31 26.41 19.81
CA ALA A 289 -1.40 25.27 18.89
C ALA A 289 -2.67 24.43 19.11
N PHE A 290 -3.12 24.27 20.36
CA PHE A 290 -4.38 23.63 20.70
C PHE A 290 -5.59 24.46 20.33
N GLN A 291 -5.55 25.79 20.46
CA GLN A 291 -6.62 26.68 20.01
C GLN A 291 -6.81 26.60 18.49
N ASP A 292 -5.71 26.54 17.75
CA ASP A 292 -5.69 26.45 16.29
C ASP A 292 -5.99 25.04 15.75
N ALA A 293 -6.07 24.01 16.60
CA ALA A 293 -6.32 22.64 16.14
C ALA A 293 -7.75 22.48 15.56
N PRO A 294 -7.92 21.75 14.42
CA PRO A 294 -6.89 21.01 13.71
C PRO A 294 -6.05 21.83 12.73
N PHE A 295 -6.56 22.97 12.26
CA PHE A 295 -5.87 23.89 11.35
C PHE A 295 -6.19 25.33 11.73
N SER A 296 -5.17 26.19 11.77
CA SER A 296 -5.34 27.58 12.14
C SER A 296 -6.27 28.33 11.16
N PRO A 297 -7.01 29.36 11.63
CA PRO A 297 -7.88 30.14 10.76
C PRO A 297 -7.15 30.78 9.55
N SER A 298 -5.90 31.20 9.74
CA SER A 298 -5.08 31.78 8.67
C SER A 298 -4.71 30.77 7.58
N VAL A 299 -4.39 29.54 7.97
CA VAL A 299 -4.14 28.45 7.01
C VAL A 299 -5.42 28.12 6.24
N ARG A 300 -6.56 28.01 6.94
CA ARG A 300 -7.86 27.72 6.29
C ARG A 300 -8.27 28.79 5.28
N ALA A 301 -7.98 30.06 5.57
CA ALA A 301 -8.28 31.17 4.65
C ALA A 301 -7.48 31.11 3.34
N SER A 302 -6.36 30.37 3.31
CA SER A 302 -5.53 30.21 2.11
C SER A 302 -5.93 29.02 1.22
N TRP A 303 -6.91 28.22 1.65
CA TRP A 303 -7.26 27.00 0.94
C TRP A 303 -8.02 27.29 -0.36
N PRO A 304 -7.72 26.55 -1.44
CA PRO A 304 -8.33 26.77 -2.74
C PRO A 304 -9.77 26.27 -2.76
N ARG A 305 -10.58 26.83 -3.66
CA ARG A 305 -11.92 26.31 -3.93
C ARG A 305 -11.89 24.86 -4.42
N VAL A 306 -12.79 24.03 -3.89
CA VAL A 306 -12.96 22.63 -4.29
C VAL A 306 -14.32 22.42 -4.97
N SER A 307 -14.35 21.69 -6.08
CA SER A 307 -15.60 21.16 -6.64
C SER A 307 -15.75 19.69 -6.32
N VAL A 308 -16.80 19.34 -5.57
CA VAL A 308 -17.15 17.95 -5.25
C VAL A 308 -18.07 17.40 -6.32
N VAL A 309 -17.67 16.33 -6.99
CA VAL A 309 -18.42 15.67 -8.05
C VAL A 309 -18.96 14.33 -7.56
N ILE A 310 -20.26 14.13 -7.69
CA ILE A 310 -20.96 12.87 -7.36
C ILE A 310 -21.59 12.34 -8.63
N CYS A 311 -21.26 11.12 -9.01
CA CYS A 311 -21.91 10.43 -10.13
C CYS A 311 -22.96 9.46 -9.59
N ALA A 312 -24.21 9.62 -10.01
CA ALA A 312 -25.32 8.84 -9.50
C ALA A 312 -26.08 8.13 -10.63
N TYR A 313 -26.33 6.83 -10.46
CA TYR A 313 -27.19 6.04 -11.33
C TYR A 313 -27.95 4.99 -10.53
N ASN A 314 -29.27 5.14 -10.42
CA ASN A 314 -30.15 4.27 -9.62
C ASN A 314 -29.65 4.08 -8.17
N ALA A 315 -29.46 5.19 -7.47
CA ALA A 315 -28.91 5.28 -6.12
C ALA A 315 -29.92 5.85 -5.11
N ALA A 316 -31.24 5.72 -5.35
CA ALA A 316 -32.27 6.32 -4.50
C ALA A 316 -32.15 5.89 -3.02
N ASP A 317 -31.70 4.66 -2.77
CA ASP A 317 -31.54 4.10 -1.42
C ASP A 317 -30.33 4.65 -0.63
N THR A 318 -29.38 5.32 -1.30
CA THR A 318 -28.11 5.74 -0.69
C THR A 318 -27.80 7.22 -0.85
N ILE A 319 -28.25 7.86 -1.93
CA ILE A 319 -27.87 9.23 -2.27
C ILE A 319 -28.30 10.25 -1.19
N GLY A 320 -29.44 10.03 -0.52
CA GLY A 320 -29.91 10.93 0.53
C GLY A 320 -28.93 11.05 1.71
N GLU A 321 -28.34 9.93 2.15
CA GLU A 321 -27.34 9.96 3.22
C GLU A 321 -26.01 10.57 2.75
N CYS A 322 -25.61 10.28 1.50
CA CYS A 322 -24.44 10.89 0.89
C CYS A 322 -24.54 12.41 0.89
N LEU A 323 -25.65 12.95 0.37
CA LEU A 323 -25.91 14.38 0.31
C LEU A 323 -26.02 15.00 1.71
N GLY A 324 -26.69 14.34 2.66
CA GLY A 324 -26.75 14.80 4.05
C GLY A 324 -25.37 14.89 4.72
N SER A 325 -24.46 13.96 4.42
CA SER A 325 -23.10 14.00 4.97
C SER A 325 -22.27 15.17 4.43
N LEU A 326 -22.51 15.59 3.18
CA LEU A 326 -21.83 16.74 2.58
C LEU A 326 -22.23 18.08 3.21
N GLU A 327 -23.40 18.16 3.84
CA GLU A 327 -23.83 19.34 4.58
C GLU A 327 -23.02 19.56 5.86
N SER A 328 -22.37 18.51 6.36
CA SER A 328 -21.54 18.56 7.57
C SER A 328 -20.05 18.87 7.28
N LEU A 329 -19.67 19.11 6.03
CA LEU A 329 -18.27 19.36 5.66
C LEU A 329 -17.74 20.66 6.26
N GLU A 330 -16.58 20.57 6.91
CA GLU A 330 -15.87 21.69 7.54
C GLU A 330 -14.81 22.31 6.60
N TYR A 331 -15.19 22.59 5.35
CA TYR A 331 -14.33 23.20 4.34
C TYR A 331 -14.82 24.61 3.96
N PRO A 332 -13.94 25.63 3.86
CA PRO A 332 -14.36 27.02 3.75
C PRO A 332 -14.99 27.40 2.40
N ASP A 333 -14.52 26.83 1.28
CA ASP A 333 -15.00 27.19 -0.07
C ASP A 333 -15.12 25.97 -0.97
N PHE A 334 -16.36 25.50 -1.19
CA PHE A 334 -16.63 24.39 -2.09
C PHE A 334 -18.01 24.49 -2.75
N ASP A 335 -18.16 23.84 -3.92
CA ASP A 335 -19.44 23.56 -4.55
C ASP A 335 -19.63 22.05 -4.76
N VAL A 336 -20.89 21.62 -4.87
CA VAL A 336 -21.24 20.21 -5.10
C VAL A 336 -21.99 20.08 -6.42
N ILE A 337 -21.54 19.14 -7.24
CA ILE A 337 -22.08 18.83 -8.56
C ILE A 337 -22.52 17.36 -8.57
N VAL A 338 -23.83 17.15 -8.60
CA VAL A 338 -24.43 15.83 -8.75
C VAL A 338 -24.75 15.60 -10.22
N VAL A 339 -24.11 14.60 -10.83
CA VAL A 339 -24.42 14.16 -12.20
C VAL A 339 -25.31 12.93 -12.12
N ASN A 340 -26.58 13.11 -12.46
CA ASN A 340 -27.55 12.03 -12.58
C ASN A 340 -27.43 11.40 -13.97
N ASP A 341 -26.79 10.23 -14.05
CA ASP A 341 -26.49 9.49 -15.29
C ASP A 341 -27.72 8.70 -15.79
N GLY A 342 -28.85 9.38 -15.94
CA GLY A 342 -30.08 8.81 -16.52
C GLY A 342 -30.78 7.80 -15.60
N SER A 343 -30.82 8.07 -14.29
CA SER A 343 -31.52 7.20 -13.32
C SER A 343 -32.99 7.00 -13.67
N LYS A 344 -33.51 5.81 -13.36
CA LYS A 344 -34.90 5.40 -13.59
C LYS A 344 -35.72 5.30 -12.31
N ASP A 345 -35.07 5.47 -11.17
CA ASP A 345 -35.67 5.50 -9.84
C ASP A 345 -35.77 6.94 -9.32
N ALA A 346 -36.02 7.10 -8.02
CA ALA A 346 -36.17 8.42 -7.39
C ALA A 346 -34.85 9.21 -7.21
N THR A 347 -33.70 8.72 -7.69
CA THR A 347 -32.39 9.36 -7.48
C THR A 347 -32.37 10.83 -7.90
N GLY A 348 -32.86 11.12 -9.12
CA GLY A 348 -32.90 12.49 -9.65
C GLY A 348 -33.80 13.39 -8.82
N ALA A 349 -34.99 12.92 -8.43
CA ALA A 349 -35.93 13.68 -7.62
C ALA A 349 -35.34 14.04 -6.24
N ILE A 350 -34.64 13.09 -5.59
CA ILE A 350 -33.97 13.32 -4.31
C ILE A 350 -32.85 14.36 -4.47
N ALA A 351 -32.03 14.24 -5.51
CA ALA A 351 -30.93 15.18 -5.77
C ALA A 351 -31.44 16.60 -6.04
N HIS A 352 -32.47 16.75 -6.88
CA HIS A 352 -33.07 18.06 -7.18
C HIS A 352 -33.71 18.70 -5.95
N ALA A 353 -34.45 17.93 -5.15
CA ALA A 353 -35.03 18.43 -3.90
C ALA A 353 -33.96 18.91 -2.92
N TRP A 354 -32.80 18.27 -2.88
CA TRP A 354 -31.66 18.67 -2.05
C TRP A 354 -30.94 19.94 -2.55
N ALA A 355 -30.89 20.14 -3.87
CA ALA A 355 -30.23 21.29 -4.49
C ALA A 355 -31.14 22.54 -4.55
N ASP A 356 -32.46 22.37 -4.47
CA ASP A 356 -33.42 23.46 -4.60
C ASP A 356 -33.14 24.60 -3.60
N GLY A 357 -33.13 25.84 -4.07
CA GLY A 357 -32.82 27.03 -3.29
C GLY A 357 -31.35 27.24 -2.86
N HIS A 358 -30.40 26.40 -3.27
CA HIS A 358 -29.01 26.46 -2.80
C HIS A 358 -27.99 26.73 -3.92
N SER A 359 -27.37 27.92 -3.94
CA SER A 359 -26.45 28.36 -5.01
C SER A 359 -25.14 27.57 -5.14
N GLY A 360 -24.72 26.86 -4.09
CA GLY A 360 -23.52 26.00 -4.10
C GLY A 360 -23.77 24.55 -4.53
N ARG A 361 -25.01 24.20 -4.92
CA ARG A 361 -25.44 22.84 -5.23
C ARG A 361 -25.99 22.80 -6.64
N ARG A 362 -25.51 21.87 -7.47
CA ARG A 362 -25.95 21.71 -8.85
C ARG A 362 -26.28 20.26 -9.14
N VAL A 363 -27.36 20.03 -9.85
CA VAL A 363 -27.77 18.71 -10.34
C VAL A 363 -27.84 18.78 -11.86
N ILE A 364 -27.23 17.81 -12.52
CA ILE A 364 -27.16 17.73 -13.98
C ILE A 364 -27.71 16.37 -14.41
N ASP A 365 -28.84 16.38 -15.10
CA ASP A 365 -29.40 15.19 -15.71
C ASP A 365 -28.81 14.97 -17.10
N VAL A 366 -28.33 13.75 -17.35
CA VAL A 366 -27.85 13.33 -18.66
C VAL A 366 -28.44 11.98 -19.04
N GLU A 367 -28.43 11.65 -20.33
CA GLU A 367 -28.72 10.29 -20.77
C GLU A 367 -27.63 9.33 -20.27
N ASN A 368 -28.02 8.11 -19.87
CA ASN A 368 -27.10 7.13 -19.32
C ASN A 368 -25.96 6.84 -20.31
N GLY A 369 -24.74 7.22 -19.94
CA GLY A 369 -23.54 7.03 -20.74
C GLY A 369 -22.37 6.44 -19.96
N GLY A 370 -22.56 6.12 -18.68
CA GLY A 370 -21.59 5.42 -17.85
C GLY A 370 -20.75 6.32 -16.96
N LEU A 371 -20.06 5.67 -16.02
CA LEU A 371 -19.36 6.31 -14.90
C LEU A 371 -18.32 7.35 -15.35
N SER A 372 -17.43 7.01 -16.28
CA SER A 372 -16.40 7.95 -16.74
C SER A 372 -16.97 9.15 -17.50
N ARG A 373 -18.06 8.97 -18.25
CA ARG A 373 -18.74 10.09 -18.92
C ARG A 373 -19.33 11.04 -17.87
N ALA A 374 -20.02 10.51 -16.87
CA ALA A 374 -20.57 11.30 -15.76
C ALA A 374 -19.46 12.07 -15.01
N ARG A 375 -18.32 11.42 -14.72
CA ARG A 375 -17.17 12.07 -14.08
C ARG A 375 -16.58 13.22 -14.89
N ASN A 376 -16.53 13.06 -16.22
CA ASN A 376 -16.06 14.13 -17.12
C ASN A 376 -17.06 15.29 -17.22
N ILE A 377 -18.36 15.02 -17.27
CA ILE A 377 -19.38 16.08 -17.22
C ILE A 377 -19.22 16.89 -15.92
N GLY A 378 -18.99 16.21 -14.79
CA GLY A 378 -18.69 16.88 -13.53
C GLY A 378 -17.40 17.70 -13.59
N LEU A 379 -16.33 17.18 -14.23
CA LEU A 379 -15.07 17.91 -14.43
C LEU A 379 -15.23 19.17 -15.28
N ASP A 380 -15.99 19.09 -16.37
CA ASP A 380 -16.25 20.21 -17.27
C ASP A 380 -17.01 21.34 -16.57
N GLN A 381 -17.86 20.96 -15.61
CA GLN A 381 -18.68 21.86 -14.81
C GLN A 381 -17.99 22.35 -13.54
N ALA A 382 -16.88 21.73 -13.15
CA ALA A 382 -16.11 22.07 -11.95
C ALA A 382 -15.40 23.41 -12.11
N THR A 383 -15.53 24.25 -11.08
CA THR A 383 -14.93 25.59 -11.03
C THR A 383 -13.82 25.72 -9.99
N GLY A 384 -13.70 24.75 -9.08
CA GLY A 384 -12.61 24.67 -8.12
C GLY A 384 -11.26 24.39 -8.77
N ALA A 385 -10.18 24.84 -8.12
CA ALA A 385 -8.82 24.49 -8.52
C ALA A 385 -8.54 22.98 -8.28
N ILE A 386 -9.27 22.39 -7.35
CA ILE A 386 -9.26 20.97 -7.02
C ILE A 386 -10.64 20.38 -7.30
N VAL A 387 -10.68 19.20 -7.91
CA VAL A 387 -11.91 18.43 -8.13
C VAL A 387 -11.84 17.17 -7.27
N ALA A 388 -12.76 17.04 -6.31
CA ALA A 388 -12.92 15.87 -5.46
C ALA A 388 -14.06 15.01 -6.00
N TYR A 389 -13.88 13.69 -5.99
CA TYR A 389 -14.88 12.71 -6.41
C TYR A 389 -15.28 11.84 -5.24
N THR A 390 -16.59 11.63 -5.10
CA THR A 390 -17.17 10.62 -4.23
C THR A 390 -18.37 9.96 -4.90
N ASP A 391 -18.80 8.82 -4.40
CA ASP A 391 -19.87 8.02 -4.99
C ASP A 391 -21.18 8.17 -4.19
N ALA A 392 -22.33 7.99 -4.85
CA ALA A 392 -23.66 8.17 -4.23
C ALA A 392 -23.99 7.15 -3.11
N ASP A 393 -23.13 6.15 -2.89
CA ASP A 393 -23.19 5.16 -1.81
C ASP A 393 -22.11 5.38 -0.73
N VAL A 394 -21.60 6.61 -0.63
CA VAL A 394 -20.60 7.03 0.36
C VAL A 394 -21.16 8.05 1.35
N ARG A 395 -20.81 7.88 2.64
CA ARG A 395 -20.88 8.92 3.66
C ARG A 395 -19.48 9.46 3.94
N VAL A 396 -19.29 10.77 3.84
CA VAL A 396 -17.97 11.40 4.07
C VAL A 396 -17.80 11.87 5.52
N ASP A 397 -16.56 11.93 5.98
CA ASP A 397 -16.19 12.58 7.25
C ASP A 397 -16.35 14.11 7.15
N PRO A 398 -16.75 14.82 8.23
CA PRO A 398 -16.79 16.29 8.24
C PRO A 398 -15.49 16.97 7.80
N CYS A 399 -14.32 16.39 8.12
CA CYS A 399 -13.02 16.91 7.67
C CYS A 399 -12.47 16.18 6.44
N TRP A 400 -13.28 15.40 5.71
CA TRP A 400 -12.85 14.62 4.55
C TRP A 400 -12.14 15.49 3.52
N LEU A 401 -12.78 16.58 3.05
CA LEU A 401 -12.17 17.50 2.08
C LEU A 401 -10.88 18.14 2.61
N THR A 402 -10.89 18.55 3.87
CA THR A 402 -9.75 19.15 4.54
C THR A 402 -8.50 18.26 4.45
N TYR A 403 -8.62 17.00 4.87
CA TYR A 403 -7.49 16.07 4.82
C TYR A 403 -7.18 15.58 3.41
N LEU A 404 -8.16 15.54 2.51
CA LEU A 404 -7.94 15.14 1.12
C LEU A 404 -7.16 16.21 0.33
N VAL A 405 -7.36 17.49 0.67
CA VAL A 405 -6.68 18.63 0.05
C VAL A 405 -5.29 18.88 0.66
N GLN A 406 -5.09 18.59 1.94
CA GLN A 406 -3.83 18.90 2.65
C GLN A 406 -2.57 18.43 1.88
N PRO A 407 -2.48 17.20 1.34
CA PRO A 407 -1.28 16.78 0.60
C PRO A 407 -1.09 17.53 -0.70
N LEU A 408 -2.17 17.97 -1.34
CA LEU A 408 -2.12 18.76 -2.57
C LEU A 408 -1.53 20.16 -2.31
N LEU A 409 -1.67 20.69 -1.09
CA LEU A 409 -1.11 22.00 -0.71
C LEU A 409 0.35 21.90 -0.25
N ASN A 410 0.68 20.82 0.46
CA ASN A 410 1.97 20.69 1.15
C ASN A 410 3.01 19.84 0.39
N SER A 411 2.68 19.36 -0.81
CA SER A 411 3.59 18.55 -1.62
C SER A 411 3.34 18.70 -3.12
N GLU A 412 4.21 18.12 -3.94
CA GLU A 412 4.11 18.16 -5.41
C GLU A 412 3.15 17.11 -6.01
N VAL A 413 2.26 16.54 -5.19
CA VAL A 413 1.28 15.58 -5.70
C VAL A 413 0.18 16.31 -6.48
N VAL A 414 -0.31 15.65 -7.55
CA VAL A 414 -1.36 16.19 -8.41
C VAL A 414 -2.73 15.58 -8.13
N GLY A 415 -2.75 14.49 -7.36
CA GLY A 415 -3.95 13.84 -6.87
C GLY A 415 -3.74 13.32 -5.46
N CYS A 416 -4.82 13.06 -4.74
CA CYS A 416 -4.80 12.45 -3.42
C CYS A 416 -6.02 11.56 -3.23
N GLY A 417 -5.92 10.54 -2.38
CA GLY A 417 -7.05 9.71 -1.95
C GLY A 417 -6.94 9.31 -0.49
N GLY A 418 -7.97 8.65 0.03
CA GLY A 418 -8.02 8.22 1.43
C GLY A 418 -8.55 6.79 1.61
N PRO A 419 -8.72 6.34 2.87
CA PRO A 419 -9.24 5.01 3.16
C PRO A 419 -10.75 4.92 2.95
N ASN A 420 -11.20 3.72 2.56
CA ASN A 420 -12.61 3.37 2.40
C ASN A 420 -12.99 2.35 3.47
N VAL A 421 -13.84 2.75 4.41
CA VAL A 421 -14.24 1.93 5.54
C VAL A 421 -15.65 1.40 5.33
N ALA A 422 -15.89 0.15 5.72
CA ALA A 422 -17.24 -0.40 5.72
C ALA A 422 -18.01 0.20 6.92
N PRO A 423 -19.21 0.79 6.71
CA PRO A 423 -20.09 1.21 7.79
C PRO A 423 -20.33 0.06 8.79
N ALA A 424 -20.39 0.34 10.09
CA ALA A 424 -20.65 -0.69 11.10
C ALA A 424 -22.12 -1.15 11.11
N ASP A 425 -23.01 -0.26 10.67
CA ASP A 425 -24.46 -0.41 10.54
C ASP A 425 -24.89 -1.03 9.20
N ASP A 426 -23.95 -1.34 8.31
CA ASP A 426 -24.25 -2.01 7.03
C ASP A 426 -25.00 -3.34 7.27
N PRO A 427 -25.97 -3.70 6.40
CA PRO A 427 -26.70 -4.96 6.50
C PRO A 427 -25.78 -6.18 6.57
N ARG A 428 -26.24 -7.27 7.21
CA ARG A 428 -25.43 -8.49 7.46
C ARG A 428 -24.71 -9.04 6.22
N VAL A 429 -25.34 -8.98 5.04
CA VAL A 429 -24.72 -9.43 3.77
C VAL A 429 -23.67 -8.42 3.29
N ALA A 430 -23.92 -7.12 3.40
CA ALA A 430 -22.96 -6.07 3.06
C ALA A 430 -21.70 -6.17 3.94
N GLN A 431 -21.86 -6.47 5.24
CA GLN A 431 -20.75 -6.78 6.14
C GLN A 431 -19.90 -7.95 5.64
N CYS A 432 -20.52 -9.02 5.12
CA CYS A 432 -19.79 -10.14 4.55
C CYS A 432 -19.07 -9.76 3.24
N VAL A 433 -19.72 -8.97 2.37
CA VAL A 433 -19.13 -8.47 1.12
C VAL A 433 -17.94 -7.55 1.39
N ALA A 434 -17.99 -6.72 2.42
CA ALA A 434 -16.88 -5.88 2.85
C ALA A 434 -15.63 -6.68 3.29
N ARG A 435 -15.81 -7.94 3.72
CA ARG A 435 -14.70 -8.87 4.04
C ARG A 435 -14.37 -9.82 2.89
N ALA A 436 -15.04 -9.70 1.75
CA ALA A 436 -14.77 -10.48 0.55
C ALA A 436 -13.71 -9.78 -0.34
N PRO A 437 -13.04 -10.52 -1.25
CA PRO A 437 -12.02 -9.94 -2.10
C PRO A 437 -12.61 -9.00 -3.17
N GLY A 438 -11.81 -8.04 -3.62
CA GLY A 438 -12.17 -7.15 -4.72
C GLY A 438 -13.03 -5.95 -4.31
N GLY A 439 -12.92 -5.47 -3.07
CA GLY A 439 -13.42 -4.15 -2.66
C GLY A 439 -12.54 -2.99 -3.15
N PRO A 440 -13.01 -1.74 -3.04
CA PRO A 440 -12.25 -0.56 -3.46
C PRO A 440 -11.13 -0.26 -2.45
N THR A 441 -9.90 -0.68 -2.74
CA THR A 441 -8.73 -0.47 -1.87
C THR A 441 -7.63 0.29 -2.59
N HIS A 442 -7.00 1.21 -1.87
CA HIS A 442 -5.85 1.96 -2.36
C HIS A 442 -4.59 1.07 -2.44
N VAL A 443 -3.64 1.47 -3.27
CA VAL A 443 -2.35 0.80 -3.44
C VAL A 443 -1.26 1.83 -3.21
N LEU A 444 -0.44 1.66 -2.17
CA LEU A 444 0.57 2.63 -1.75
C LEU A 444 1.99 2.22 -2.15
N LEU A 445 2.72 3.11 -2.82
CA LEU A 445 4.14 2.93 -3.12
C LEU A 445 4.99 3.08 -1.85
N ASP A 446 4.62 4.00 -0.98
CA ASP A 446 5.20 4.24 0.35
C ASP A 446 4.12 4.74 1.33
N ASP A 447 4.49 5.25 2.50
CA ASP A 447 3.50 5.67 3.51
C ASP A 447 2.66 6.91 3.12
N ARG A 448 3.02 7.62 2.04
CA ARG A 448 2.37 8.88 1.60
C ARG A 448 2.01 8.93 0.13
N ILE A 449 2.60 8.09 -0.71
CA ILE A 449 2.40 8.08 -2.16
C ILE A 449 1.62 6.84 -2.57
N ALA A 450 0.55 7.04 -3.33
CA ALA A 450 -0.28 6.01 -3.92
C ALA A 450 0.10 5.72 -5.37
N GLU A 451 0.10 4.43 -5.75
CA GLU A 451 -0.01 4.01 -7.14
C GLU A 451 -1.46 4.08 -7.63
N HIS A 452 -2.43 3.87 -6.73
CA HIS A 452 -3.86 3.90 -7.06
C HIS A 452 -4.70 4.32 -5.86
N VAL A 453 -5.65 5.21 -6.13
CA VAL A 453 -6.71 5.64 -5.20
C VAL A 453 -8.08 5.34 -5.82
N PRO A 454 -9.02 4.74 -5.07
CA PRO A 454 -10.32 4.35 -5.64
C PRO A 454 -11.23 5.53 -5.98
N GLY A 455 -12.10 5.33 -6.98
CA GLY A 455 -13.02 6.35 -7.48
C GLY A 455 -13.95 7.01 -6.45
N CYS A 456 -14.26 6.32 -5.36
CA CYS A 456 -15.15 6.80 -4.30
C CYS A 456 -14.50 7.76 -3.30
N ASN A 457 -13.17 7.92 -3.33
CA ASN A 457 -12.41 8.76 -2.42
C ASN A 457 -11.11 9.27 -3.07
N MET A 458 -11.24 10.25 -3.95
CA MET A 458 -10.11 10.83 -4.67
C MET A 458 -10.31 12.32 -4.96
N ALA A 459 -9.23 13.08 -5.01
CA ALA A 459 -9.21 14.46 -5.50
C ALA A 459 -8.01 14.68 -6.41
N PHE A 460 -8.17 15.58 -7.38
CA PHE A 460 -7.10 15.96 -8.31
C PHE A 460 -7.04 17.47 -8.49
N ARG A 461 -5.85 17.99 -8.76
CA ARG A 461 -5.69 19.31 -9.37
C ARG A 461 -6.42 19.31 -10.71
N ARG A 462 -7.33 20.25 -10.91
CA ARG A 462 -8.18 20.33 -12.11
C ARG A 462 -7.33 20.35 -13.38
N GLU A 463 -6.27 21.15 -13.38
CA GLU A 463 -5.32 21.27 -14.51
C GLU A 463 -4.63 19.95 -14.87
N ALA A 464 -4.23 19.16 -13.88
CA ALA A 464 -3.53 17.89 -14.11
C ALA A 464 -4.48 16.84 -14.70
N LEU A 465 -5.73 16.81 -14.20
CA LEU A 465 -6.76 15.92 -14.69
C LEU A 465 -7.18 16.27 -16.13
N LEU A 466 -7.33 17.57 -16.43
CA LEU A 466 -7.57 18.05 -17.80
C LEU A 466 -6.40 17.73 -18.73
N ALA A 467 -5.16 17.90 -18.27
CA ALA A 467 -3.98 17.63 -19.08
C ALA A 467 -3.92 16.19 -19.57
N VAL A 468 -4.41 15.21 -18.79
CA VAL A 468 -4.49 13.81 -19.20
C VAL A 468 -5.76 13.46 -19.99
N GLY A 469 -6.66 14.43 -20.21
CA GLY A 469 -7.92 14.24 -20.93
C GLY A 469 -9.05 13.67 -20.07
N GLY A 470 -9.00 13.85 -18.75
CA GLY A 470 -10.03 13.36 -17.83
C GLY A 470 -10.07 11.82 -17.70
N PHE A 471 -11.25 11.29 -17.39
CA PHE A 471 -11.54 9.85 -17.35
C PHE A 471 -11.82 9.31 -18.74
N ASN A 472 -11.39 8.09 -19.04
CA ASN A 472 -11.58 7.53 -20.38
C ASN A 472 -12.99 6.93 -20.52
N PRO A 473 -13.87 7.46 -21.42
CA PRO A 473 -15.28 7.04 -21.50
C PRO A 473 -15.52 5.56 -21.84
N ILE A 474 -14.50 4.83 -22.31
CA ILE A 474 -14.59 3.38 -22.52
C ILE A 474 -14.97 2.62 -21.24
N TYR A 475 -14.60 3.16 -20.07
CA TYR A 475 -14.83 2.54 -18.78
C TYR A 475 -16.21 2.91 -18.25
N VAL A 476 -17.22 2.18 -18.71
CA VAL A 476 -18.63 2.45 -18.37
C VAL A 476 -18.95 2.10 -16.92
N ARG A 477 -18.27 1.09 -16.34
CA ARG A 477 -18.58 0.56 -15.00
C ARG A 477 -17.42 0.58 -14.01
N ALA A 478 -16.20 0.36 -14.49
CA ALA A 478 -15.03 0.19 -13.63
C ALA A 478 -13.71 0.28 -14.39
N GLY A 479 -12.63 0.54 -13.65
CA GLY A 479 -11.26 0.57 -14.14
C GLY A 479 -10.80 1.97 -14.59
N ASP A 480 -11.66 2.98 -14.46
CA ASP A 480 -11.36 4.35 -14.85
C ASP A 480 -10.48 5.08 -13.83
N ASP A 481 -10.67 4.79 -12.54
CA ASP A 481 -9.78 5.19 -11.45
C ASP A 481 -8.35 4.63 -11.63
N VAL A 482 -8.23 3.35 -11.97
CA VAL A 482 -6.93 2.72 -12.30
C VAL A 482 -6.29 3.36 -13.52
N ASP A 483 -7.05 3.55 -14.61
CA ASP A 483 -6.54 4.14 -15.85
C ASP A 483 -6.03 5.58 -15.66
N VAL A 484 -6.79 6.42 -14.95
CA VAL A 484 -6.40 7.83 -14.73
C VAL A 484 -5.17 7.91 -13.84
N CYS A 485 -5.09 7.09 -12.78
CA CYS A 485 -3.92 7.05 -11.90
C CYS A 485 -2.66 6.64 -12.66
N TRP A 486 -2.74 5.63 -13.53
CA TRP A 486 -1.60 5.18 -14.33
C TRP A 486 -1.21 6.19 -15.42
N ARG A 487 -2.17 6.87 -16.06
CA ARG A 487 -1.87 7.93 -17.03
C ARG A 487 -1.18 9.13 -16.39
N LEU A 488 -1.58 9.53 -15.18
CA LEU A 488 -0.90 10.59 -14.42
C LEU A 488 0.55 10.18 -14.08
N GLN A 489 0.74 8.96 -13.56
CA GLN A 489 2.07 8.43 -13.24
C GLN A 489 2.96 8.25 -14.48
N ALA A 490 2.40 7.86 -15.63
CA ALA A 490 3.14 7.75 -16.89
C ALA A 490 3.71 9.10 -17.37
N ARG A 491 3.18 10.23 -16.86
CA ARG A 491 3.71 11.58 -17.09
C ARG A 491 4.66 12.06 -15.99
N GLY A 492 5.04 11.19 -15.05
CA GLY A 492 5.90 11.52 -13.93
C GLY A 492 5.18 12.20 -12.75
N CYS A 493 3.86 12.34 -12.80
CA CYS A 493 3.10 12.92 -11.69
C CYS A 493 2.98 11.95 -10.51
N ARG A 494 2.91 12.49 -9.29
CA ARG A 494 2.73 11.72 -8.05
C ARG A 494 1.31 11.87 -7.51
N ILE A 495 0.80 10.81 -6.89
CA ILE A 495 -0.52 10.79 -6.24
C ILE A 495 -0.27 10.56 -4.75
N GLY A 496 -0.79 11.45 -3.91
CA GLY A 496 -0.69 11.36 -2.46
C GLY A 496 -1.73 10.42 -1.86
N PHE A 497 -1.52 10.09 -0.59
CA PHE A 497 -2.46 9.37 0.25
C PHE A 497 -2.64 10.12 1.57
N ALA A 498 -3.89 10.35 1.95
CA ALA A 498 -4.29 11.01 3.18
C ALA A 498 -5.05 10.00 4.07
N PRO A 499 -4.40 9.38 5.06
CA PRO A 499 -5.03 8.38 5.93
C PRO A 499 -6.22 8.91 6.75
N ALA A 500 -6.26 10.23 6.97
CA ALA A 500 -7.32 10.92 7.71
C ALA A 500 -8.51 11.36 6.83
N ALA A 501 -8.38 11.30 5.50
CA ALA A 501 -9.46 11.58 4.55
C ALA A 501 -10.38 10.35 4.41
N LEU A 502 -11.00 9.94 5.51
CA LEU A 502 -11.78 8.71 5.59
C LEU A 502 -13.19 8.90 5.02
N VAL A 503 -13.67 7.84 4.35
CA VAL A 503 -15.07 7.73 3.94
C VAL A 503 -15.65 6.38 4.36
N TRP A 504 -16.97 6.36 4.61
CA TRP A 504 -17.73 5.14 4.82
C TRP A 504 -18.44 4.77 3.51
N HIS A 505 -18.03 3.65 2.90
CA HIS A 505 -18.54 3.21 1.61
C HIS A 505 -19.45 1.99 1.80
N ARG A 506 -20.74 2.14 1.46
CA ARG A 506 -21.74 1.08 1.61
C ARG A 506 -21.45 -0.07 0.66
N HIS A 507 -21.41 -1.28 1.19
CA HIS A 507 -21.16 -2.47 0.38
C HIS A 507 -22.47 -3.03 -0.18
N ARG A 508 -22.34 -3.85 -1.23
CA ARG A 508 -23.51 -4.43 -1.90
C ARG A 508 -24.28 -5.34 -0.93
N GLY A 509 -25.57 -5.04 -0.73
CA GLY A 509 -26.45 -5.80 0.17
C GLY A 509 -26.86 -7.19 -0.31
N SER A 510 -26.42 -7.65 -1.49
CA SER A 510 -26.74 -8.98 -2.01
C SER A 510 -25.59 -9.64 -2.76
N VAL A 511 -25.54 -10.98 -2.71
CA VAL A 511 -24.55 -11.79 -3.45
C VAL A 511 -24.67 -11.59 -4.97
N ARG A 512 -25.89 -11.41 -5.49
CA ARG A 512 -26.13 -11.14 -6.91
C ARG A 512 -25.54 -9.78 -7.34
N ALA A 513 -25.66 -8.75 -6.50
CA ALA A 513 -25.06 -7.46 -6.76
C ALA A 513 -23.52 -7.53 -6.71
N TYR A 514 -22.96 -8.23 -5.71
CA TYR A 514 -21.52 -8.50 -5.65
C TYR A 514 -21.00 -9.24 -6.89
N TRP A 515 -21.69 -10.31 -7.33
CA TRP A 515 -21.32 -11.05 -8.54
C TRP A 515 -21.27 -10.13 -9.77
N ARG A 516 -22.30 -9.30 -9.99
CA ARG A 516 -22.34 -8.35 -11.12
C ARG A 516 -21.19 -7.35 -11.05
N GLN A 517 -20.86 -6.85 -9.86
CA GLN A 517 -19.73 -5.94 -9.64
C GLN A 517 -18.41 -6.62 -10.02
N GLN A 518 -18.15 -7.84 -9.53
CA GLN A 518 -16.91 -8.56 -9.86
C GLN A 518 -16.80 -8.93 -11.34
N VAL A 519 -17.92 -9.22 -12.03
CA VAL A 519 -17.94 -9.38 -13.49
C VAL A 519 -17.58 -8.07 -14.20
N GLY A 520 -18.15 -6.94 -13.76
CA GLY A 520 -17.84 -5.62 -14.33
C GLY A 520 -16.38 -5.22 -14.12
N TYR A 521 -15.81 -5.56 -12.96
CA TYR A 521 -14.40 -5.35 -12.69
C TYR A 521 -13.50 -6.22 -13.59
N GLY A 522 -13.86 -7.48 -13.84
CA GLY A 522 -13.14 -8.32 -14.79
C GLY A 522 -13.22 -7.82 -16.24
N GLU A 523 -14.33 -7.20 -16.64
CA GLU A 523 -14.49 -6.54 -17.95
C GLU A 523 -13.54 -5.35 -18.08
N GLY A 524 -13.49 -4.48 -17.05
CA GLY A 524 -12.54 -3.36 -16.98
C GLY A 524 -11.07 -3.81 -16.97
N GLU A 525 -10.73 -4.87 -16.24
CA GLU A 525 -9.39 -5.48 -16.25
C GLU A 525 -8.94 -5.93 -17.64
N ALA A 526 -9.84 -6.50 -18.45
CA ALA A 526 -9.50 -6.91 -19.81
C ALA A 526 -9.13 -5.71 -20.69
N TRP A 527 -9.86 -4.60 -20.56
CA TRP A 527 -9.57 -3.37 -21.30
C TRP A 527 -8.32 -2.65 -20.78
N LEU A 528 -8.11 -2.65 -19.46
CA LEU A 528 -6.87 -2.16 -18.85
C LEU A 528 -5.66 -2.98 -19.32
N ALA A 529 -5.77 -4.30 -19.43
CA ALA A 529 -4.69 -5.15 -19.93
C ALA A 529 -4.32 -4.86 -21.39
N LEU A 530 -5.31 -4.45 -22.21
CA LEU A 530 -5.06 -4.01 -23.58
C LEU A 530 -4.36 -2.64 -23.59
N LYS A 531 -4.80 -1.68 -22.77
CA LYS A 531 -4.28 -0.30 -22.77
C LYS A 531 -2.93 -0.15 -22.05
N HIS A 532 -2.73 -0.85 -20.94
CA HIS A 532 -1.54 -0.81 -20.07
C HIS A 532 -0.92 -2.19 -19.88
N PRO A 533 -0.42 -2.83 -20.94
CA PRO A 533 0.05 -4.23 -20.88
C PRO A 533 1.33 -4.42 -20.05
N ASP A 534 2.09 -3.36 -19.79
CA ASP A 534 3.23 -3.35 -18.86
C ASP A 534 2.80 -3.48 -17.40
N LYS A 535 1.53 -3.18 -17.10
CA LYS A 535 0.90 -3.31 -15.78
C LYS A 535 0.23 -4.66 -15.56
N PHE A 536 0.46 -5.67 -16.41
CA PHE A 536 -0.14 -7.00 -16.27
C PHE A 536 0.88 -8.13 -16.44
N VAL A 537 0.71 -9.22 -15.67
CA VAL A 537 1.50 -10.45 -15.78
C VAL A 537 0.57 -11.64 -15.69
N GLY A 538 0.60 -12.54 -16.69
CA GLY A 538 -0.25 -13.74 -16.67
C GLY A 538 -1.76 -13.47 -16.73
N GLY A 539 -2.17 -12.24 -17.02
CA GLY A 539 -3.57 -11.81 -17.01
C GLY A 539 -4.03 -11.20 -15.68
N ASP A 540 -3.13 -11.05 -14.72
CA ASP A 540 -3.37 -10.38 -13.43
C ASP A 540 -2.66 -9.02 -13.40
N MET A 541 -3.25 -8.04 -12.69
CA MET A 541 -2.65 -6.72 -12.53
C MET A 541 -1.37 -6.78 -11.69
N LEU A 542 -0.34 -6.09 -12.15
CA LEU A 542 0.92 -5.91 -11.48
C LEU A 542 0.91 -4.56 -10.74
N TRP A 543 0.70 -4.63 -9.42
CA TRP A 543 0.89 -3.49 -8.53
C TRP A 543 2.36 -3.44 -8.08
N ARG A 544 2.97 -2.26 -8.18
CA ARG A 544 4.29 -1.95 -7.59
C ARG A 544 4.14 -1.62 -6.11
N GLY A 545 3.04 -0.93 -5.76
CA GLY A 545 2.71 -0.59 -4.39
C GLY A 545 2.07 -1.75 -3.62
N ARG A 546 1.72 -1.46 -2.36
CA ARG A 546 1.15 -2.38 -1.38
C ARG A 546 -0.32 -2.06 -1.15
N ILE A 547 -1.11 -3.10 -0.98
CA ILE A 547 -2.50 -2.95 -0.55
C ILE A 547 -2.49 -2.88 0.98
N TYR A 548 -2.78 -1.72 1.55
CA TYR A 548 -3.01 -1.58 2.99
C TYR A 548 -4.49 -1.86 3.25
N SER A 549 -4.77 -2.93 4.00
CA SER A 549 -6.13 -3.33 4.32
C SER A 549 -6.18 -3.99 5.69
N ALA A 550 -7.26 -3.74 6.42
CA ALA A 550 -7.57 -4.47 7.65
C ALA A 550 -7.91 -5.95 7.38
N LEU A 551 -8.11 -6.34 6.12
CA LEU A 551 -8.52 -7.69 5.76
C LEU A 551 -7.39 -8.72 6.00
N PRO A 552 -7.62 -9.77 6.81
CA PRO A 552 -6.60 -10.76 7.17
C PRO A 552 -5.93 -11.45 5.98
N PHE A 553 -6.66 -11.68 4.88
CA PHE A 553 -6.08 -12.32 3.69
C PHE A 553 -5.05 -11.44 2.99
N VAL A 554 -5.19 -10.10 3.07
CA VAL A 554 -4.26 -9.13 2.50
C VAL A 554 -2.95 -9.16 3.28
N ARG A 555 -3.00 -9.31 4.62
CA ARG A 555 -1.80 -9.52 5.45
C ARG A 555 -1.03 -10.78 5.04
N GLY A 556 -1.73 -11.82 4.57
CA GLY A 556 -1.09 -13.03 4.05
C GLY A 556 -0.34 -12.85 2.73
N LEU A 557 -0.61 -11.78 1.95
CA LEU A 557 -0.01 -11.55 0.62
C LEU A 557 1.48 -11.27 0.70
N TYR A 558 1.96 -10.91 1.88
CA TYR A 558 3.31 -10.49 2.13
C TYR A 558 3.87 -11.25 3.33
N ARG A 559 5.15 -11.63 3.25
CA ARG A 559 5.90 -12.09 4.41
C ARG A 559 6.63 -10.89 5.00
N GLU A 560 6.29 -10.55 6.23
CA GLU A 560 7.00 -9.50 6.96
C GLU A 560 8.41 -9.98 7.37
N ARG A 561 9.40 -9.12 7.19
CA ARG A 561 10.76 -9.21 7.69
C ARG A 561 11.04 -7.93 8.47
N LEU A 562 11.40 -8.08 9.73
CA LEU A 562 11.77 -6.94 10.56
C LEU A 562 13.28 -6.75 10.52
N ASN A 563 13.71 -5.53 10.25
CA ASN A 563 15.07 -5.09 10.53
C ASN A 563 15.02 -4.18 11.75
N THR A 564 15.43 -4.78 12.87
CA THR A 564 15.53 -4.12 14.16
C THR A 564 16.94 -3.59 14.40
N GLY A 565 17.79 -3.49 13.37
CA GLY A 565 19.19 -3.05 13.50
C GLY A 565 20.10 -4.13 14.10
N CYS A 566 21.38 -3.78 14.31
CA CYS A 566 22.32 -4.66 14.99
C CYS A 566 21.79 -4.97 16.41
N TRP A 567 21.73 -6.25 16.76
CA TRP A 567 21.23 -6.73 18.06
C TRP A 567 19.80 -6.31 18.43
N GLY A 568 19.01 -5.79 17.49
CA GLY A 568 17.64 -5.37 17.76
C GLY A 568 17.49 -4.01 18.45
N THR A 569 18.49 -3.12 18.34
CA THR A 569 18.52 -1.82 19.02
C THR A 569 18.20 -0.62 18.12
N ALA A 570 17.66 -0.84 16.92
CA ALA A 570 17.24 0.27 16.05
C ALA A 570 16.18 1.12 16.76
N ALA A 571 16.42 2.43 16.81
CA ALA A 571 15.45 3.39 17.33
C ALA A 571 14.14 3.40 16.51
N PHE A 572 14.26 3.24 15.19
CA PHE A 572 13.13 3.17 14.26
C PHE A 572 13.24 1.91 13.37
N PRO A 573 12.81 0.73 13.85
CA PRO A 573 12.86 -0.49 13.07
C PRO A 573 12.08 -0.38 11.76
N SER A 574 12.63 -0.97 10.71
CA SER A 574 11.97 -1.08 9.41
C SER A 574 11.30 -2.44 9.27
N VAL A 575 10.04 -2.44 8.83
CA VAL A 575 9.32 -3.67 8.47
C VAL A 575 9.30 -3.75 6.95
N TYR A 576 10.00 -4.73 6.42
CA TYR A 576 10.04 -5.05 5.01
C TYR A 576 9.04 -6.15 4.71
N ASN A 577 8.35 -6.04 3.58
CA ASN A 577 7.42 -7.05 3.12
C ASN A 577 8.01 -7.70 1.88
N VAL A 578 8.31 -9.00 1.97
CA VAL A 578 8.75 -9.81 0.83
C VAL A 578 7.50 -10.47 0.26
N GLY A 579 7.25 -10.33 -1.05
CA GLY A 579 6.09 -10.95 -1.69
C GLY A 579 5.95 -12.42 -1.31
N ALA A 580 4.76 -12.84 -0.92
CA ALA A 580 4.50 -14.25 -0.64
C ALA A 580 4.78 -15.09 -1.90
N SER A 581 5.19 -16.35 -1.73
CA SER A 581 5.39 -17.24 -2.86
C SER A 581 4.07 -17.41 -3.63
N GLY A 582 4.07 -17.18 -4.94
CA GLY A 582 2.85 -17.27 -5.76
C GLY A 582 2.12 -18.61 -5.66
N VAL A 583 2.80 -19.66 -5.18
CA VAL A 583 2.25 -21.00 -4.95
C VAL A 583 1.15 -21.00 -3.87
N SER A 584 1.28 -20.22 -2.79
CA SER A 584 0.27 -20.19 -1.71
C SER A 584 -1.06 -19.56 -2.13
N TYR A 585 -1.06 -18.88 -3.28
CA TYR A 585 -2.22 -18.19 -3.86
C TYR A 585 -2.88 -18.96 -5.00
N LEU A 586 -2.22 -19.98 -5.55
CA LEU A 586 -2.78 -20.79 -6.62
C LEU A 586 -4.18 -21.33 -6.29
N PRO A 587 -4.46 -21.88 -5.08
CA PRO A 587 -5.79 -22.39 -4.74
C PRO A 587 -6.90 -21.32 -4.72
N ALA A 588 -6.55 -20.03 -4.67
CA ALA A 588 -7.53 -18.93 -4.73
C ALA A 588 -7.67 -18.35 -6.16
N SER A 589 -6.94 -18.87 -7.15
CA SER A 589 -6.97 -18.37 -8.53
C SER A 589 -8.05 -19.05 -9.38
N ALA A 590 -8.62 -18.30 -10.32
CA ALA A 590 -9.61 -18.85 -11.25
C ALA A 590 -9.04 -20.00 -12.09
N GLY A 591 -7.77 -19.88 -12.53
CA GLY A 591 -7.10 -20.90 -13.33
C GLY A 591 -6.97 -22.24 -12.61
N TRP A 592 -6.65 -22.22 -11.31
CA TRP A 592 -6.55 -23.43 -10.49
C TRP A 592 -7.90 -24.12 -10.29
N ILE A 593 -8.94 -23.34 -9.98
CA ILE A 593 -10.31 -23.85 -9.80
C ILE A 593 -10.79 -24.48 -11.11
N VAL A 594 -10.64 -23.79 -12.24
CA VAL A 594 -11.04 -24.29 -13.56
C VAL A 594 -10.24 -25.55 -13.92
N LEU A 595 -8.91 -25.56 -13.71
CA LEU A 595 -8.10 -26.74 -14.00
C LEU A 595 -8.53 -27.95 -13.16
N SER A 596 -8.82 -27.74 -11.87
CA SER A 596 -9.29 -28.78 -10.97
C SER A 596 -10.64 -29.35 -11.40
N LEU A 597 -11.57 -28.49 -11.82
CA LEU A 597 -12.87 -28.90 -12.37
C LEU A 597 -12.73 -29.63 -13.71
N LEU A 598 -11.81 -29.19 -14.58
CA LEU A 598 -11.52 -29.86 -15.86
C LEU A 598 -10.90 -31.25 -15.63
N LEU A 599 -10.02 -31.40 -14.65
CA LEU A 599 -9.45 -32.71 -14.28
C LEU A 599 -10.50 -33.66 -13.74
N LEU A 600 -11.44 -33.16 -12.91
CA LEU A 600 -12.58 -33.95 -12.43
C LEU A 600 -13.49 -34.39 -13.58
N ALA A 601 -13.84 -33.47 -14.48
CA ALA A 601 -14.66 -33.78 -15.64
C ALA A 601 -13.96 -34.77 -16.60
N ALA A 602 -12.67 -34.56 -16.87
CA ALA A 602 -11.87 -35.45 -17.70
C ALA A 602 -11.76 -36.85 -17.08
N GLY A 603 -11.52 -36.95 -15.77
CA GLY A 603 -11.50 -38.22 -15.07
C GLY A 603 -12.81 -38.99 -15.18
N ALA A 604 -13.95 -38.31 -14.98
CA ALA A 604 -15.27 -38.92 -15.14
C ALA A 604 -15.58 -39.39 -16.58
N LEU A 605 -15.04 -38.70 -17.59
CA LEU A 605 -15.21 -39.05 -19.00
C LEU A 605 -14.25 -40.17 -19.46
N LEU A 606 -13.04 -40.20 -18.91
CA LEU A 606 -11.97 -41.14 -19.27
C LEU A 606 -12.08 -42.49 -18.55
N ASP A 607 -12.86 -42.57 -17.47
CA ASP A 607 -13.06 -43.78 -16.65
C ASP A 607 -13.38 -45.02 -17.49
N ARG A 608 -14.15 -44.83 -18.56
CA ARG A 608 -14.60 -45.91 -19.45
C ARG A 608 -13.50 -46.49 -20.35
N TRP A 609 -12.36 -45.82 -20.49
CA TRP A 609 -11.29 -46.19 -21.43
C TRP A 609 -9.90 -46.27 -20.76
N PHE A 610 -9.71 -45.61 -19.61
CA PHE A 610 -8.43 -45.45 -18.92
C PHE A 610 -8.61 -45.33 -17.40
N ALA A 611 -9.00 -46.40 -16.73
CA ALA A 611 -9.34 -46.40 -15.29
C ALA A 611 -8.25 -45.79 -14.38
N ASP A 612 -6.97 -46.11 -14.60
CA ASP A 612 -5.87 -45.59 -13.77
C ASP A 612 -5.63 -44.08 -13.98
N VAL A 613 -5.69 -43.62 -15.23
CA VAL A 613 -5.55 -42.20 -15.58
C VAL A 613 -6.76 -41.40 -15.10
N ALA A 614 -7.96 -41.98 -15.21
CA ALA A 614 -9.19 -41.41 -14.70
C ALA A 614 -9.14 -41.24 -13.19
N THR A 615 -8.72 -42.28 -12.46
CA THR A 615 -8.55 -42.23 -11.00
C THR A 615 -7.54 -41.18 -10.58
N ALA A 616 -6.39 -41.09 -11.27
CA ALA A 616 -5.39 -40.06 -11.00
C ALA A 616 -5.92 -38.64 -11.27
N ALA A 617 -6.63 -38.43 -12.39
CA ALA A 617 -7.23 -37.14 -12.73
C ALA A 617 -8.32 -36.72 -11.72
N LEU A 618 -9.17 -37.66 -11.29
CA LEU A 618 -10.16 -37.45 -10.24
C LEU A 618 -9.50 -37.09 -8.91
N ALA A 619 -8.47 -37.84 -8.49
CA ALA A 619 -7.78 -37.61 -7.23
C ALA A 619 -7.07 -36.24 -7.21
N VAL A 620 -6.34 -35.90 -8.28
CA VAL A 620 -5.65 -34.59 -8.39
C VAL A 620 -6.66 -33.44 -8.48
N GLY A 621 -7.73 -33.60 -9.27
CA GLY A 621 -8.79 -32.61 -9.38
C GLY A 621 -9.52 -32.38 -8.05
N ALA A 622 -9.83 -33.46 -7.31
CA ALA A 622 -10.45 -33.39 -5.99
C ALA A 622 -9.53 -32.73 -4.96
N ALA A 623 -8.24 -33.08 -4.94
CA ALA A 623 -7.26 -32.45 -4.06
C ALA A 623 -7.09 -30.95 -4.37
N GLY A 624 -7.07 -30.57 -5.65
CA GLY A 624 -7.00 -29.17 -6.08
C GLY A 624 -8.22 -28.36 -5.66
N LEU A 625 -9.42 -28.92 -5.81
CA LEU A 625 -10.66 -28.29 -5.34
C LEU A 625 -10.73 -28.20 -3.81
N ALA A 626 -10.34 -29.26 -3.11
CA ALA A 626 -10.26 -29.28 -1.65
C ALA A 626 -9.29 -28.22 -1.11
N ALA A 627 -8.14 -28.01 -1.76
CA ALA A 627 -7.21 -26.93 -1.41
C ALA A 627 -7.86 -25.54 -1.57
N SER A 628 -8.69 -25.34 -2.59
CA SER A 628 -9.42 -24.08 -2.82
C SER A 628 -10.45 -23.84 -1.72
N ILE A 629 -11.22 -24.87 -1.37
CA ILE A 629 -12.22 -24.83 -0.28
C ILE A 629 -11.55 -24.59 1.07
N ALA A 630 -10.45 -25.30 1.37
CA ALA A 630 -9.71 -25.12 2.61
C ALA A 630 -9.16 -23.70 2.74
N ARG A 631 -8.68 -23.12 1.63
CA ARG A 631 -8.21 -21.73 1.60
C ARG A 631 -9.34 -20.73 1.84
N ALA A 632 -10.50 -20.94 1.23
CA ALA A 632 -11.68 -20.11 1.49
C ALA A 632 -12.17 -20.23 2.95
N ALA A 633 -12.12 -21.43 3.54
CA ALA A 633 -12.45 -21.66 4.93
C ALA A 633 -11.47 -20.95 5.89
N GLN A 634 -10.17 -20.91 5.57
CA GLN A 634 -9.20 -20.13 6.32
C GLN A 634 -9.53 -18.63 6.32
N PHE A 635 -9.91 -18.08 5.16
CA PHE A 635 -10.32 -16.66 5.08
C PHE A 635 -11.62 -16.39 5.84
N ALA A 636 -12.58 -17.30 5.79
CA ALA A 636 -13.82 -17.23 6.57
C ALA A 636 -13.56 -17.27 8.09
N ALA A 637 -12.62 -18.11 8.55
CA ALA A 637 -12.25 -18.20 9.95
C ALA A 637 -11.55 -16.93 10.45
N GLY A 638 -10.71 -16.32 9.60
CA GLY A 638 -10.01 -15.07 9.93
C GLY A 638 -10.89 -13.82 9.88
N ALA A 639 -12.05 -13.84 9.23
CA ALA A 639 -12.87 -12.64 9.03
C ALA A 639 -13.39 -12.06 10.37
N GLU A 640 -13.12 -10.77 10.60
CA GLU A 640 -13.64 -10.00 11.73
C GLU A 640 -15.03 -9.44 11.38
N LEU A 641 -16.07 -10.00 12.01
CA LEU A 641 -17.48 -9.66 11.77
C LEU A 641 -18.12 -9.16 13.09
N PRO A 642 -18.84 -8.02 13.09
CA PRO A 642 -19.39 -7.43 14.33
C PRO A 642 -20.29 -8.36 15.16
N MET A 643 -21.04 -9.25 14.51
CA MET A 643 -21.96 -10.21 15.15
C MET A 643 -21.74 -11.65 14.63
N GLY A 644 -20.49 -11.98 14.28
CA GLY A 644 -20.11 -13.07 13.38
C GLY A 644 -20.72 -14.45 13.65
N THR A 645 -21.83 -14.75 12.99
CA THR A 645 -22.45 -16.09 12.97
C THR A 645 -21.68 -17.05 12.05
N VAL A 646 -21.82 -18.36 12.27
CA VAL A 646 -21.27 -19.40 11.38
C VAL A 646 -21.75 -19.21 9.94
N ALA A 647 -23.02 -18.87 9.75
CA ALA A 647 -23.60 -18.61 8.42
C ALA A 647 -22.92 -17.43 7.70
N GLN A 648 -22.61 -16.34 8.40
CA GLN A 648 -21.87 -15.21 7.81
C GLN A 648 -20.44 -15.59 7.44
N ARG A 649 -19.76 -16.37 8.28
CA ARG A 649 -18.41 -16.88 7.96
C ARG A 649 -18.45 -17.79 6.72
N MET A 650 -19.42 -18.70 6.64
CA MET A 650 -19.62 -19.53 5.45
C MET A 650 -19.90 -18.68 4.20
N LEU A 651 -20.69 -17.61 4.32
CA LEU A 651 -20.93 -16.68 3.22
C LEU A 651 -19.63 -15.98 2.78
N VAL A 652 -18.80 -15.51 3.70
CA VAL A 652 -17.48 -14.94 3.37
C VAL A 652 -16.63 -15.95 2.60
N GLY A 653 -16.56 -17.21 3.07
CA GLY A 653 -15.84 -18.28 2.37
C GLY A 653 -16.39 -18.53 0.96
N TRP A 654 -17.70 -18.59 0.80
CA TRP A 654 -18.36 -18.71 -0.50
C TRP A 654 -18.00 -17.57 -1.46
N LEU A 655 -18.02 -16.33 -0.97
CA LEU A 655 -17.66 -15.15 -1.77
C LEU A 655 -16.20 -15.18 -2.25
N HIS A 656 -15.29 -15.77 -1.47
CA HIS A 656 -13.89 -15.98 -1.88
C HIS A 656 -13.75 -17.02 -3.01
N LEU A 657 -14.58 -18.08 -3.00
CA LEU A 657 -14.57 -19.09 -4.08
C LEU A 657 -15.19 -18.56 -5.38
N VAL A 658 -16.25 -17.77 -5.26
CA VAL A 658 -17.06 -17.30 -6.39
C VAL A 658 -16.41 -16.12 -7.12
N GLN A 659 -15.66 -15.26 -6.42
CA GLN A 659 -15.10 -14.05 -7.00
C GLN A 659 -14.14 -14.30 -8.18
N PRO A 660 -13.19 -15.26 -8.13
CA PRO A 660 -12.27 -15.48 -9.25
C PRO A 660 -13.01 -15.93 -10.51
N ILE A 661 -14.09 -16.70 -10.34
CA ILE A 661 -14.96 -17.16 -11.43
C ILE A 661 -15.72 -15.97 -12.03
N ALA A 662 -16.27 -15.09 -11.18
CA ALA A 662 -16.94 -13.86 -11.62
C ALA A 662 -15.99 -12.96 -12.44
N ARG A 663 -14.77 -12.74 -11.95
CA ARG A 663 -13.72 -11.96 -12.64
C ARG A 663 -13.30 -12.61 -13.96
N LEU A 664 -13.14 -13.93 -13.99
CA LEU A 664 -12.82 -14.66 -15.23
C LEU A 664 -13.93 -14.48 -16.29
N ARG A 665 -15.20 -14.63 -15.89
CA ARG A 665 -16.35 -14.38 -16.78
C ARG A 665 -16.34 -12.95 -17.32
N GLY A 666 -16.06 -11.96 -16.46
CA GLY A 666 -15.88 -10.57 -16.84
C GLY A 666 -14.79 -10.37 -17.88
N ARG A 667 -13.60 -10.93 -17.64
CA ARG A 667 -12.46 -10.85 -18.58
C ARG A 667 -12.76 -11.47 -19.94
N ILE A 668 -13.43 -12.63 -19.96
CA ILE A 668 -13.86 -13.27 -21.20
C ILE A 668 -14.82 -12.35 -21.96
N ARG A 669 -15.85 -11.83 -21.29
CA ARG A 669 -16.81 -10.89 -21.88
C ARG A 669 -16.12 -9.64 -22.42
N GLY A 670 -15.25 -9.01 -21.64
CA GLY A 670 -14.54 -7.78 -22.02
C GLY A 670 -13.62 -7.96 -23.23
N ARG A 671 -13.04 -9.16 -23.42
CA ARG A 671 -12.26 -9.48 -24.64
C ARG A 671 -13.11 -9.52 -25.90
N PHE A 672 -14.32 -10.06 -25.82
CA PHE A 672 -15.25 -10.12 -26.96
C PHE A 672 -15.98 -8.79 -27.20
N ALA A 673 -16.15 -7.98 -26.16
CA ALA A 673 -16.85 -6.70 -26.21
C ALA A 673 -15.89 -5.49 -26.23
N ALA A 674 -14.62 -5.68 -26.58
CA ALA A 674 -13.64 -4.60 -26.59
C ALA A 674 -14.02 -3.52 -27.63
N PRO A 675 -14.13 -2.24 -27.24
CA PRO A 675 -14.35 -1.13 -28.18
C PRO A 675 -13.34 -1.13 -29.34
N SER A 676 -13.78 -0.85 -30.56
CA SER A 676 -12.98 -0.82 -31.78
C SER A 676 -11.76 0.12 -31.72
N ASP A 677 -11.83 1.16 -30.90
CA ASP A 677 -10.73 2.12 -30.73
C ASP A 677 -9.54 1.55 -29.94
N LEU A 678 -9.75 0.49 -29.13
CA LEU A 678 -8.68 -0.22 -28.42
C LEU A 678 -7.98 -1.26 -29.29
N THR A 679 -8.67 -1.80 -30.31
CA THR A 679 -8.12 -2.81 -31.21
C THR A 679 -7.24 -2.21 -32.31
N ALA A 680 -7.44 -0.93 -32.66
CA ALA A 680 -6.68 -0.21 -33.67
C ALA A 680 -5.19 0.03 -33.33
N SER A 681 -4.81 -0.06 -32.05
CA SER A 681 -3.42 0.13 -31.59
C SER A 681 -2.60 -1.16 -31.50
N ALA A 682 -3.13 -2.29 -31.96
CA ALA A 682 -2.43 -3.58 -31.92
C ALA A 682 -1.32 -3.67 -32.98
N ALA A 683 -0.23 -2.92 -32.82
CA ALA A 683 1.03 -3.27 -33.46
C ALA A 683 1.53 -4.57 -32.83
N SER A 684 1.12 -5.70 -33.43
CA SER A 684 1.75 -7.00 -33.20
C SER A 684 3.24 -6.84 -33.47
N THR A 685 4.08 -7.01 -32.45
CA THR A 685 5.52 -7.22 -32.68
C THR A 685 5.63 -8.60 -33.31
N THR A 686 5.39 -8.65 -34.61
CA THR A 686 5.50 -9.86 -35.41
C THR A 686 6.98 -10.20 -35.47
N VAL A 687 7.41 -11.12 -34.59
CA VAL A 687 8.75 -11.69 -34.65
C VAL A 687 8.82 -12.55 -35.92
N LYS A 688 9.18 -11.92 -37.05
CA LYS A 688 9.33 -12.61 -38.35
C LYS A 688 10.79 -12.83 -38.75
N SER A 689 11.77 -12.50 -37.91
CA SER A 689 13.19 -12.63 -38.28
C SER A 689 13.80 -13.98 -37.85
N LEU A 690 14.31 -14.75 -38.81
CA LEU A 690 15.14 -15.95 -38.61
C LEU A 690 16.26 -15.76 -37.54
N PRO A 691 16.95 -14.60 -37.47
CA PRO A 691 17.93 -14.33 -36.42
C PRO A 691 17.36 -14.35 -34.99
N SER A 692 16.12 -13.87 -34.78
CA SER A 692 15.46 -13.88 -33.46
C SER A 692 15.18 -15.31 -32.98
N ILE A 693 14.82 -16.20 -33.91
CA ILE A 693 14.59 -17.63 -33.63
C ILE A 693 15.91 -18.30 -33.28
N GLY A 694 16.97 -18.08 -34.08
CA GLY A 694 18.31 -18.62 -33.81
C GLY A 694 18.86 -18.23 -32.43
N ARG A 695 18.68 -16.97 -32.01
CA ARG A 695 19.05 -16.48 -30.67
C ARG A 695 18.29 -17.20 -29.56
N ALA A 696 16.98 -17.33 -29.72
CA ALA A 696 16.13 -18.00 -28.73
C ALA A 696 16.51 -19.48 -28.57
N LEU A 697 16.84 -20.16 -29.67
CA LEU A 697 17.30 -21.55 -29.67
C LEU A 697 18.63 -21.69 -28.93
N ALA A 698 19.61 -20.84 -29.22
CA ALA A 698 20.90 -20.82 -28.51
C ALA A 698 20.70 -20.63 -27.00
N LEU A 699 19.85 -19.68 -26.61
CA LEU A 699 19.53 -19.42 -25.20
C LEU A 699 18.80 -20.60 -24.54
N THR A 700 17.91 -21.28 -25.26
CA THR A 700 17.17 -22.45 -24.76
C THR A 700 18.11 -23.63 -24.49
N VAL A 701 19.18 -23.79 -25.29
CA VAL A 701 20.25 -24.78 -25.10
C VAL A 701 21.27 -24.35 -24.02
N GLY A 702 21.01 -23.25 -23.30
CA GLY A 702 21.84 -22.79 -22.20
C GLY A 702 23.09 -22.01 -22.61
N MET A 703 23.18 -21.59 -23.88
CA MET A 703 24.24 -20.69 -24.34
C MET A 703 24.06 -19.30 -23.76
N ARG A 704 25.17 -18.56 -23.61
CA ARG A 704 25.13 -17.11 -23.35
C ARG A 704 25.32 -16.36 -24.64
N LEU A 705 24.60 -15.25 -24.81
CA LEU A 705 24.77 -14.34 -25.93
C LEU A 705 25.41 -13.05 -25.43
N ASP A 706 26.65 -12.81 -25.85
CA ASP A 706 27.44 -11.65 -25.48
C ASP A 706 27.44 -10.63 -26.62
N ARG A 707 26.87 -9.44 -26.38
CA ARG A 707 26.96 -8.30 -27.30
C ARG A 707 27.98 -7.30 -26.80
N ARG A 708 28.63 -6.63 -27.74
CA ARG A 708 29.65 -5.61 -27.47
C ARG A 708 29.30 -4.35 -28.23
N PHE A 709 29.48 -3.21 -27.58
CA PHE A 709 29.27 -1.90 -28.17
C PHE A 709 30.40 -0.96 -27.78
N TRP A 710 30.74 -0.04 -28.68
CA TRP A 710 31.81 0.95 -28.50
C TRP A 710 31.23 2.36 -28.48
N THR A 711 31.76 3.23 -27.64
CA THR A 711 31.47 4.66 -27.67
C THR A 711 32.71 5.47 -27.36
N GLU A 712 32.83 6.63 -27.99
CA GLU A 712 33.89 7.62 -27.70
C GLU A 712 33.48 8.58 -26.57
N SER A 713 32.20 8.55 -26.16
CA SER A 713 31.66 9.35 -25.06
C SER A 713 31.55 8.53 -23.79
N TRP A 714 31.92 9.12 -22.65
CA TRP A 714 31.84 8.45 -21.35
C TRP A 714 30.38 8.11 -21.00
N THR A 715 30.15 6.91 -20.47
CA THR A 715 28.86 6.45 -19.98
C THR A 715 29.04 5.57 -18.74
N SER A 716 28.02 5.52 -17.88
CA SER A 716 28.03 4.65 -16.69
C SER A 716 27.10 3.45 -16.86
N LEU A 717 27.42 2.33 -16.19
CA LEU A 717 26.56 1.16 -16.17
C LEU A 717 25.16 1.45 -15.59
N PRO A 718 25.01 2.18 -14.46
CA PRO A 718 23.69 2.54 -13.94
C PRO A 718 22.82 3.31 -14.94
N ALA A 719 23.39 4.28 -15.66
CA ALA A 719 22.64 5.05 -16.66
C ALA A 719 22.14 4.18 -17.84
N LEU A 720 22.97 3.23 -18.29
CA LEU A 720 22.58 2.28 -19.34
C LEU A 720 21.53 1.28 -18.86
N LEU A 721 21.64 0.80 -17.63
CA LEU A 721 20.66 -0.12 -17.03
C LEU A 721 19.31 0.56 -16.81
N GLU A 722 19.30 1.81 -16.34
CA GLU A 722 18.07 2.60 -16.18
C GLU A 722 17.36 2.82 -17.52
N ARG A 723 18.11 3.18 -18.58
CA ARG A 723 17.58 3.27 -19.94
C ARG A 723 17.08 1.92 -20.47
N LEU A 724 17.78 0.82 -20.18
CA LEU A 724 17.38 -0.54 -20.58
C LEU A 724 16.09 -0.97 -19.89
N VAL A 725 15.98 -0.76 -18.57
CA VAL A 725 14.76 -1.03 -17.81
C VAL A 725 13.60 -0.20 -18.32
N THR A 726 13.85 1.08 -18.63
CA THR A 726 12.85 1.99 -19.20
C THR A 726 12.39 1.51 -20.59
N ALA A 727 13.32 1.17 -21.48
CA ALA A 727 13.03 0.63 -22.81
C ALA A 727 12.25 -0.70 -22.73
N LEU A 728 12.63 -1.61 -21.83
CA LEU A 728 11.93 -2.88 -21.59
C LEU A 728 10.51 -2.66 -21.05
N ARG A 729 10.32 -1.73 -20.11
CA ARG A 729 9.00 -1.40 -19.55
C ARG A 729 8.08 -0.75 -20.58
N HIS A 730 8.62 0.02 -21.53
CA HIS A 730 7.84 0.60 -22.62
C HIS A 730 7.48 -0.40 -23.72
N GLN A 731 8.11 -1.59 -23.76
CA GLN A 731 7.75 -2.62 -24.73
C GLN A 731 6.49 -3.39 -24.33
N ARG A 732 5.54 -3.48 -25.27
CA ARG A 732 4.25 -4.15 -25.06
C ARG A 732 4.43 -5.64 -24.72
N GLY A 733 3.92 -6.05 -23.56
CA GLY A 733 3.91 -7.45 -23.10
C GLY A 733 5.23 -7.94 -22.50
N ALA A 734 6.19 -7.05 -22.19
CA ALA A 734 7.42 -7.39 -21.48
C ALA A 734 7.17 -7.98 -20.07
N GLY A 735 5.98 -7.76 -19.49
CA GLY A 735 5.63 -8.26 -18.17
C GLY A 735 6.47 -7.61 -17.07
N ARG A 736 6.68 -8.33 -15.96
CA ARG A 736 7.54 -7.85 -14.87
C ARG A 736 9.00 -7.77 -15.36
N VAL A 737 9.66 -6.65 -15.09
CA VAL A 737 11.12 -6.51 -15.29
C VAL A 737 11.75 -6.51 -13.90
N ASP A 738 12.49 -7.56 -13.59
CA ASP A 738 13.22 -7.69 -12.33
C ASP A 738 14.53 -6.90 -12.46
N VAL A 739 14.87 -6.09 -11.46
CA VAL A 739 16.13 -5.35 -11.37
C VAL A 739 16.83 -5.80 -10.11
N ASP A 740 18.12 -6.08 -10.18
CA ASP A 740 18.90 -6.43 -8.99
C ASP A 740 19.15 -5.21 -8.12
N GLU A 741 19.00 -5.37 -6.81
CA GLU A 741 19.25 -4.32 -5.82
C GLU A 741 20.73 -4.29 -5.35
N GLY A 742 21.63 -4.96 -6.08
CA GLY A 742 23.06 -5.00 -5.82
C GLY A 742 23.55 -6.22 -5.02
N TRP A 743 22.72 -7.25 -4.85
CA TRP A 743 23.03 -8.43 -4.05
C TRP A 743 23.13 -9.73 -4.88
N ALA A 744 22.70 -9.73 -6.15
CA ALA A 744 22.76 -10.91 -6.98
C ALA A 744 24.14 -11.02 -7.66
N GLU A 745 24.83 -12.14 -7.42
CA GLU A 745 26.14 -12.40 -8.02
C GLU A 745 26.16 -12.52 -9.57
N ARG A 746 24.99 -12.57 -10.24
CA ARG A 746 24.87 -13.19 -11.58
C ARG A 746 24.08 -12.44 -12.65
N TRP A 747 23.30 -11.40 -12.33
CA TRP A 747 22.47 -10.68 -13.30
C TRP A 747 22.13 -9.28 -12.77
N ASP A 748 21.89 -8.31 -13.67
CA ASP A 748 21.51 -6.93 -13.31
C ASP A 748 20.03 -6.65 -13.62
N VAL A 749 19.54 -7.19 -14.75
CA VAL A 749 18.13 -7.08 -15.19
C VAL A 749 17.64 -8.45 -15.63
N ALA A 750 16.41 -8.84 -15.30
CA ALA A 750 15.83 -10.10 -15.76
C ALA A 750 14.37 -9.98 -16.20
N LEU A 751 14.01 -10.70 -17.27
CA LEU A 751 12.63 -10.88 -17.73
C LEU A 751 12.13 -12.27 -17.33
N PRO A 752 11.21 -12.40 -16.36
CA PRO A 752 10.47 -13.63 -16.12
C PRO A 752 9.70 -14.11 -17.36
N ILE A 753 9.91 -15.38 -17.69
CA ILE A 753 9.25 -16.11 -18.77
C ILE A 753 8.15 -16.97 -18.15
N GLY A 754 7.13 -16.30 -17.60
CA GLY A 754 6.14 -16.91 -16.72
C GLY A 754 6.79 -17.56 -15.49
N GLY A 755 6.23 -18.67 -15.01
CA GLY A 755 6.82 -19.46 -13.93
C GLY A 755 7.94 -20.41 -14.37
N PHE A 756 8.19 -20.52 -15.68
CA PHE A 756 9.03 -21.57 -16.28
C PHE A 756 10.53 -21.22 -16.30
N ALA A 757 10.87 -20.01 -16.73
CA ALA A 757 12.25 -19.58 -16.86
C ALA A 757 12.40 -18.08 -16.61
N ARG A 758 13.64 -17.59 -16.56
CA ARG A 758 13.99 -16.16 -16.57
C ARG A 758 15.05 -15.90 -17.62
N LEU A 759 14.89 -14.84 -18.41
CA LEU A 759 15.93 -14.30 -19.28
C LEU A 759 16.72 -13.27 -18.47
N GLU A 760 17.92 -13.65 -18.03
CA GLU A 760 18.84 -12.82 -17.25
C GLU A 760 19.74 -12.02 -18.21
N ALA A 761 19.94 -10.73 -17.95
CA ALA A 761 20.87 -9.83 -18.62
C ALA A 761 21.86 -9.23 -17.62
N ARG A 762 23.11 -9.09 -18.03
CA ARG A 762 24.18 -8.45 -17.26
C ARG A 762 24.96 -7.48 -18.14
N GLY A 763 25.28 -6.31 -17.62
CA GLY A 763 26.10 -5.29 -18.28
C GLY A 763 27.49 -5.15 -17.65
N LEU A 764 28.43 -4.67 -18.45
CA LEU A 764 29.76 -4.25 -18.05
C LEU A 764 30.14 -3.03 -18.88
N VAL A 765 30.73 -2.01 -18.25
CA VAL A 765 31.34 -0.87 -18.94
C VAL A 765 32.82 -0.89 -18.62
N GLU A 766 33.65 -1.10 -19.64
CA GLU A 766 35.11 -0.99 -19.56
C GLU A 766 35.52 0.41 -19.99
N GLU A 767 36.18 1.16 -19.12
CA GLU A 767 36.69 2.49 -19.43
C GLU A 767 38.05 2.42 -20.14
N HIS A 768 38.19 3.17 -21.22
CA HIS A 768 39.40 3.33 -22.01
C HIS A 768 39.86 4.80 -22.01
N ALA A 769 41.05 5.07 -22.56
CA ALA A 769 41.62 6.41 -22.59
C ALA A 769 40.69 7.43 -23.30
N ARG A 770 40.75 8.70 -22.86
CA ARG A 770 39.99 9.82 -23.40
C ARG A 770 38.46 9.69 -23.29
N GLY A 771 37.95 8.95 -22.31
CA GLY A 771 36.52 8.82 -22.05
C GLY A 771 35.80 7.82 -22.95
N ALA A 772 36.52 7.07 -23.79
CA ALA A 772 35.95 5.99 -24.57
C ALA A 772 35.53 4.82 -23.66
N CYS A 773 34.44 4.15 -23.99
CA CYS A 773 33.93 3.02 -23.23
C CYS A 773 33.62 1.81 -24.14
N LEU A 774 34.01 0.62 -23.70
CA LEU A 774 33.55 -0.64 -24.27
C LEU A 774 32.43 -1.21 -23.38
N VAL A 775 31.21 -1.23 -23.91
CA VAL A 775 30.04 -1.77 -23.23
C VAL A 775 29.86 -3.23 -23.64
N ARG A 776 29.72 -4.13 -22.67
CA ARG A 776 29.37 -5.53 -22.90
C ARG A 776 28.06 -5.87 -22.24
N THR A 777 27.24 -6.64 -22.92
CA THR A 777 26.01 -7.19 -22.34
C THR A 777 25.95 -8.69 -22.58
N SER A 778 25.73 -9.48 -21.53
CA SER A 778 25.54 -10.93 -21.59
C SER A 778 24.07 -11.25 -21.31
N THR A 779 23.43 -12.06 -22.15
CA THR A 779 22.08 -12.59 -21.89
C THR A 779 22.07 -14.11 -21.80
N ARG A 780 21.24 -14.66 -20.92
CA ARG A 780 21.06 -16.11 -20.77
C ARG A 780 19.68 -16.48 -20.24
N VAL A 781 19.18 -17.66 -20.60
CA VAL A 781 17.95 -18.21 -20.00
C VAL A 781 18.31 -19.13 -18.85
N ARG A 782 17.63 -18.95 -17.72
CA ARG A 782 17.74 -19.81 -16.54
C ARG A 782 16.37 -20.41 -16.22
N LEU A 783 16.31 -21.74 -16.15
CA LEU A 783 15.12 -22.46 -15.71
C LEU A 783 14.88 -22.23 -14.21
N THR A 784 13.62 -22.07 -13.83
CA THR A 784 13.20 -22.06 -12.41
C THR A 784 13.06 -23.50 -11.91
N ALA A 785 12.92 -23.70 -10.60
CA ALA A 785 12.60 -25.02 -10.04
C ALA A 785 11.30 -25.59 -10.64
N VAL A 786 10.30 -24.73 -10.88
CA VAL A 786 9.03 -25.10 -11.54
C VAL A 786 9.26 -25.48 -13.00
N GLY A 787 10.12 -24.75 -13.73
CA GLY A 787 10.47 -25.08 -15.11
C GLY A 787 11.22 -26.40 -15.24
N ILE A 788 12.14 -26.69 -14.31
CA ILE A 788 12.85 -27.97 -14.23
C ILE A 788 11.84 -29.10 -13.98
N ALA A 789 10.92 -28.92 -13.02
CA ALA A 789 9.87 -29.90 -12.74
C ALA A 789 8.93 -30.10 -13.95
N ALA A 790 8.55 -29.02 -14.64
CA ALA A 790 7.71 -29.09 -15.84
C ALA A 790 8.39 -29.84 -16.99
N LEU A 791 9.69 -29.61 -17.22
CA LEU A 791 10.47 -30.38 -18.20
C LEU A 791 10.60 -31.85 -17.82
N GLY A 792 10.80 -32.15 -16.53
CA GLY A 792 10.76 -33.52 -16.02
C GLY A 792 9.40 -34.19 -16.24
N GLY A 793 8.31 -33.48 -15.99
CA GLY A 793 6.94 -33.94 -16.25
C GLY A 793 6.65 -34.19 -17.73
N LEU A 794 7.13 -33.32 -18.62
CA LEU A 794 7.03 -33.53 -20.08
C LEU A 794 7.82 -34.76 -20.53
N ALA A 795 9.04 -34.96 -20.01
CA ALA A 795 9.84 -36.14 -20.32
C ALA A 795 9.16 -37.44 -19.83
N ALA A 796 8.57 -37.41 -18.62
CA ALA A 796 7.79 -38.52 -18.09
C ALA A 796 6.51 -38.76 -18.91
N GLY A 797 5.83 -37.71 -19.38
CA GLY A 797 4.67 -37.80 -20.26
C GLY A 797 5.01 -38.43 -21.61
N ILE A 798 6.13 -38.05 -22.22
CA ILE A 798 6.61 -38.66 -23.47
C ILE A 798 6.97 -40.14 -23.25
N ALA A 799 7.65 -40.48 -22.16
CA ALA A 799 7.94 -41.87 -21.80
C ALA A 799 6.64 -42.68 -21.55
N GLY A 800 5.65 -42.07 -20.91
CA GLY A 800 4.31 -42.65 -20.72
C GLY A 800 3.60 -42.89 -22.05
N ALA A 801 3.73 -41.98 -23.02
CA ALA A 801 3.16 -42.17 -24.35
C ALA A 801 3.80 -43.35 -25.09
N MET A 802 5.13 -43.51 -24.98
CA MET A 802 5.84 -44.66 -25.55
C MET A 802 5.43 -45.99 -24.90
N LEU A 803 5.10 -45.98 -23.61
CA LEU A 803 4.57 -47.16 -22.90
C LEU A 803 3.13 -47.49 -23.33
N LEU A 804 2.27 -46.47 -23.51
CA LEU A 804 0.90 -46.64 -24.01
C LEU A 804 0.87 -47.20 -25.44
N GLU A 805 1.79 -46.75 -26.29
CA GLU A 805 1.95 -47.26 -27.65
C GLU A 805 2.38 -48.73 -27.65
N ARG A 806 3.31 -49.12 -26.78
CA ARG A 806 3.69 -50.54 -26.56
C ARG A 806 2.53 -51.39 -26.01
N GLY A 807 1.60 -50.78 -25.28
CA GLY A 807 0.38 -51.42 -24.79
C GLY A 807 -0.77 -51.47 -25.80
N GLY A 808 -0.57 -51.08 -27.06
CA GLY A 808 -1.59 -51.10 -28.11
C GLY A 808 -2.55 -49.91 -28.09
N ASN A 809 -2.31 -48.90 -27.27
CA ASN A 809 -3.18 -47.74 -27.13
C ASN A 809 -2.64 -46.50 -27.87
N ASN A 810 -2.74 -46.57 -29.21
CA ASN A 810 -2.18 -45.56 -30.11
C ASN A 810 -2.90 -44.20 -30.04
N ALA A 811 -4.18 -44.18 -29.64
CA ALA A 811 -4.92 -42.93 -29.48
C ALA A 811 -4.46 -42.17 -28.23
N GLY A 812 -4.27 -42.87 -27.11
CA GLY A 812 -3.78 -42.27 -25.86
C GLY A 812 -2.34 -41.77 -25.98
N SER A 813 -1.47 -42.51 -26.65
CA SER A 813 -0.09 -42.08 -26.91
C SER A 813 -0.04 -40.80 -27.76
N LEU A 814 -0.85 -40.74 -28.82
CA LEU A 814 -0.91 -39.56 -29.71
C LEU A 814 -1.40 -38.30 -28.96
N VAL A 815 -2.46 -38.41 -28.17
CA VAL A 815 -2.99 -37.28 -27.38
C VAL A 815 -1.93 -36.76 -26.41
N LEU A 816 -1.23 -37.66 -25.70
CA LEU A 816 -0.22 -37.29 -24.72
C LEU A 816 1.02 -36.64 -25.38
N VAL A 817 1.45 -37.14 -26.54
CA VAL A 817 2.53 -36.54 -27.34
C VAL A 817 2.13 -35.15 -27.84
N VAL A 818 0.91 -34.98 -28.36
CA VAL A 818 0.41 -33.68 -28.83
C VAL A 818 0.33 -32.67 -27.68
N MET A 819 -0.17 -33.08 -26.50
CA MET A 819 -0.20 -32.20 -25.33
C MET A 819 1.21 -31.78 -24.88
N CYS A 820 2.16 -32.72 -24.83
CA CYS A 820 3.54 -32.42 -24.47
C CYS A 820 4.21 -31.49 -25.50
N ALA A 821 3.97 -31.73 -26.79
CA ALA A 821 4.47 -30.89 -27.87
C ALA A 821 3.90 -29.47 -27.82
N LEU A 822 2.59 -29.31 -27.57
CA LEU A 822 1.94 -28.01 -27.41
C LEU A 822 2.46 -27.24 -26.19
N ALA A 823 2.62 -27.91 -25.05
CA ALA A 823 3.15 -27.28 -23.84
C ALA A 823 4.60 -26.79 -24.05
N LEU A 824 5.43 -27.60 -24.71
CA LEU A 824 6.81 -27.26 -25.03
C LEU A 824 6.89 -26.14 -26.08
N PHE A 825 6.03 -26.17 -27.10
CA PHE A 825 5.88 -25.11 -28.08
C PHE A 825 5.57 -23.76 -27.42
N TRP A 826 4.60 -23.72 -26.51
CA TRP A 826 4.26 -22.49 -25.78
C TRP A 826 5.40 -22.00 -24.89
N ALA A 827 6.18 -22.89 -24.29
CA ALA A 827 7.37 -22.53 -23.52
C ALA A 827 8.45 -21.90 -24.40
N LEU A 828 8.81 -22.54 -25.52
CA LEU A 828 9.78 -22.02 -26.49
C LEU A 828 9.32 -20.68 -27.07
N ARG A 829 8.05 -20.55 -27.46
CA ARG A 829 7.49 -19.30 -27.97
C ARG A 829 7.68 -18.13 -27.00
N ARG A 830 7.48 -18.36 -25.71
CA ARG A 830 7.70 -17.32 -24.69
C ARG A 830 9.17 -16.93 -24.55
N ILE A 831 10.09 -17.89 -24.70
CA ILE A 831 11.54 -17.61 -24.72
C ILE A 831 11.92 -16.79 -25.96
N VAL A 832 11.39 -17.12 -27.12
CA VAL A 832 11.59 -16.35 -28.37
C VAL A 832 11.13 -14.91 -28.22
N LEU A 833 9.92 -14.71 -27.69
CA LEU A 833 9.36 -13.38 -27.48
C LEU A 833 10.18 -12.57 -26.45
N ALA A 834 10.59 -13.20 -25.34
CA ALA A 834 11.42 -12.54 -24.33
C ALA A 834 12.80 -12.15 -24.88
N SER A 835 13.44 -13.04 -25.65
CA SER A 835 14.72 -12.78 -26.30
C SER A 835 14.64 -11.66 -27.33
N ALA A 836 13.61 -11.66 -28.18
CA ALA A 836 13.39 -10.61 -29.17
C ALA A 836 13.20 -9.23 -28.52
N ARG A 837 12.45 -9.17 -27.42
CA ARG A 837 12.24 -7.95 -26.63
C ARG A 837 13.52 -7.41 -26.00
N MET A 838 14.25 -8.28 -25.32
CA MET A 838 15.55 -7.92 -24.72
C MET A 838 16.52 -7.40 -25.78
N GLY A 839 16.61 -8.09 -26.92
CA GLY A 839 17.42 -7.63 -28.06
C GLY A 839 17.00 -6.25 -28.57
N ALA A 840 15.71 -6.06 -28.84
CA ALA A 840 15.19 -4.78 -29.32
C ALA A 840 15.39 -3.64 -28.32
N ALA A 841 15.28 -3.90 -27.01
CA ALA A 841 15.52 -2.90 -25.98
C ALA A 841 17.00 -2.51 -25.91
N MET A 842 17.90 -3.49 -25.99
CA MET A 842 19.35 -3.24 -26.06
C MET A 842 19.73 -2.44 -27.30
N ASP A 843 19.17 -2.78 -28.46
CA ASP A 843 19.44 -2.08 -29.72
C ASP A 843 18.89 -0.64 -29.70
N HIS A 844 17.73 -0.42 -29.07
CA HIS A 844 17.16 0.92 -28.86
C HIS A 844 18.03 1.77 -27.92
N VAL A 845 18.48 1.22 -26.78
CA VAL A 845 19.37 1.92 -25.85
C VAL A 845 20.72 2.23 -26.49
N ALA A 846 21.26 1.29 -27.27
CA ALA A 846 22.48 1.49 -28.04
C ALA A 846 22.36 2.68 -28.99
N SER A 847 21.26 2.75 -29.76
CA SER A 847 20.98 3.88 -30.65
C SER A 847 20.83 5.21 -29.90
N LEU A 848 20.09 5.25 -28.79
CA LEU A 848 19.88 6.47 -28.00
C LEU A 848 21.14 6.96 -27.28
N SER A 849 22.11 6.07 -27.06
CA SER A 849 23.32 6.35 -26.28
C SER A 849 24.57 6.39 -27.16
N GLY A 850 24.40 6.44 -28.50
CA GLY A 850 25.49 6.55 -29.47
C GLY A 850 26.45 5.36 -29.47
N LEU A 851 25.99 4.18 -29.04
CA LEU A 851 26.83 2.98 -28.95
C LEU A 851 26.91 2.27 -30.32
N LEU A 852 28.14 2.12 -30.84
CA LEU A 852 28.44 1.41 -32.09
C LEU A 852 28.52 -0.10 -31.85
N PRO A 853 27.71 -0.94 -32.51
CA PRO A 853 27.73 -2.39 -32.30
C PRO A 853 29.01 -3.04 -32.87
N LEU A 854 29.71 -3.81 -32.05
CA LEU A 854 30.92 -4.58 -32.39
C LEU A 854 30.65 -6.09 -32.62
N GLY A 855 29.37 -6.45 -32.78
CA GLY A 855 28.90 -7.81 -33.01
C GLY A 855 28.50 -8.59 -31.76
N GLU A 856 27.82 -9.72 -32.00
CA GLU A 856 27.29 -10.66 -31.00
C GLU A 856 28.08 -11.97 -31.07
N ARG A 857 28.53 -12.49 -29.93
CA ARG A 857 29.25 -13.76 -29.83
C ARG A 857 28.50 -14.72 -28.91
N PRO A 858 28.10 -15.91 -29.39
CA PRO A 858 27.64 -16.95 -28.48
C PRO A 858 28.83 -17.53 -27.71
N SER A 859 28.71 -17.64 -26.40
CA SER A 859 29.72 -18.28 -25.54
C SER A 859 29.12 -19.52 -24.86
N TRP A 860 29.80 -20.67 -25.04
CA TRP A 860 29.42 -21.94 -24.43
C TRP A 860 30.07 -22.06 -23.06
N ARG A 861 29.24 -22.12 -22.01
CA ARG A 861 29.66 -22.58 -20.68
C ARG A 861 28.52 -23.42 -20.08
N PRO A 862 28.67 -24.75 -19.98
CA PRO A 862 27.59 -25.60 -19.51
C PRO A 862 27.17 -25.22 -18.09
N ALA A 863 25.87 -25.06 -17.86
CA ALA A 863 25.31 -24.86 -16.52
C ALA A 863 25.12 -26.18 -15.76
N VAL A 864 25.24 -27.33 -16.44
CA VAL A 864 25.07 -28.67 -15.87
C VAL A 864 26.20 -29.55 -16.41
N ALA A 865 27.18 -29.86 -15.56
CA ALA A 865 28.13 -30.94 -15.84
C ALA A 865 27.49 -32.25 -15.33
N GLY A 866 27.18 -33.19 -16.24
CA GLY A 866 26.67 -34.52 -15.87
C GLY A 866 25.83 -35.21 -16.95
N LEU A 867 25.70 -36.55 -16.81
CA LEU A 867 25.11 -37.54 -17.74
C LEU A 867 23.68 -37.27 -18.26
N ALA A 868 22.98 -36.23 -17.78
CA ALA A 868 21.65 -35.84 -18.27
C ALA A 868 21.68 -34.86 -19.47
N ALA A 869 22.85 -34.38 -19.90
CA ALA A 869 22.96 -33.36 -20.95
C ALA A 869 22.58 -33.87 -22.35
N GLY A 870 22.92 -35.12 -22.69
CA GLY A 870 22.68 -35.67 -24.03
C GLY A 870 21.21 -35.97 -24.32
N THR A 871 20.48 -36.50 -23.34
CA THR A 871 19.03 -36.79 -23.46
C THR A 871 18.18 -35.53 -23.42
N LEU A 872 18.56 -34.52 -22.61
CA LEU A 872 17.90 -33.20 -22.66
C LEU A 872 18.18 -32.47 -23.98
N GLN A 873 19.41 -32.51 -24.50
CA GLN A 873 19.74 -31.91 -25.79
C GLN A 873 18.97 -32.58 -26.94
N ALA A 874 18.88 -33.91 -26.96
CA ALA A 874 18.15 -34.64 -27.99
C ALA A 874 16.64 -34.35 -27.96
N ALA A 875 16.02 -34.36 -26.77
CA ALA A 875 14.60 -34.02 -26.60
C ALA A 875 14.31 -32.56 -27.02
N MET A 876 15.26 -31.66 -26.76
CA MET A 876 15.13 -30.25 -27.14
C MET A 876 15.38 -30.02 -28.63
N ILE A 877 16.27 -30.78 -29.28
CA ILE A 877 16.42 -30.76 -30.75
C ILE A 877 15.14 -31.25 -31.43
N ILE A 878 14.51 -32.31 -30.91
CA ILE A 878 13.21 -32.81 -31.40
C ILE A 878 12.12 -31.76 -31.20
N ALA A 879 12.12 -31.05 -30.08
CA ALA A 879 11.19 -29.95 -29.81
C ALA A 879 11.37 -28.75 -30.76
N VAL A 880 12.62 -28.47 -31.13
CA VAL A 880 12.97 -27.42 -32.09
C VAL A 880 12.56 -27.80 -33.49
N ALA A 881 12.74 -29.07 -33.87
CA ALA A 881 12.22 -29.61 -35.13
C ALA A 881 10.68 -29.54 -35.17
N ALA A 882 9.99 -29.91 -34.10
CA ALA A 882 8.53 -29.80 -33.98
C ALA A 882 8.04 -28.34 -34.01
N PHE A 883 8.77 -27.41 -33.37
CA PHE A 883 8.51 -25.97 -33.47
C PHE A 883 8.59 -25.49 -34.92
N PHE A 884 9.65 -25.86 -35.65
CA PHE A 884 9.81 -25.51 -37.07
C PHE A 884 8.68 -26.09 -37.94
N VAL A 885 8.30 -27.36 -37.73
CA VAL A 885 7.18 -28.00 -38.44
C VAL A 885 5.86 -27.28 -38.17
N MET A 886 5.59 -26.88 -36.92
CA MET A 886 4.38 -26.13 -36.56
C MET A 886 4.39 -24.67 -37.04
N THR A 887 5.54 -24.01 -37.11
CA THR A 887 5.67 -22.64 -37.64
C THR A 887 5.74 -22.57 -39.17
N ALA A 888 6.06 -23.67 -39.85
CA ALA A 888 6.13 -23.74 -41.32
C ALA A 888 4.78 -24.00 -41.99
N ALA A 889 3.69 -24.19 -41.23
CA ALA A 889 2.32 -24.26 -41.72
C ALA A 889 1.71 -22.85 -41.76
N PRO A 890 1.68 -22.15 -42.93
CA PRO A 890 1.22 -20.76 -43.00
C PRO A 890 -0.27 -20.64 -42.63
N THR A 891 -1.04 -21.70 -42.90
CA THR A 891 -2.50 -21.76 -42.74
C THR A 891 -2.98 -21.81 -41.28
N VAL A 892 -2.16 -22.28 -40.34
CA VAL A 892 -2.48 -22.22 -38.88
C VAL A 892 -2.10 -20.86 -38.29
N TRP A 893 -1.13 -20.19 -38.92
CA TRP A 893 -0.60 -18.90 -38.49
C TRP A 893 -1.49 -17.74 -38.91
N ASP A 894 -1.98 -17.74 -40.15
CA ASP A 894 -2.91 -16.73 -40.66
C ASP A 894 -4.33 -16.91 -40.09
N ALA A 895 -4.82 -18.14 -39.87
CA ALA A 895 -6.15 -18.36 -39.29
C ALA A 895 -6.28 -17.97 -37.81
N ALA A 896 -5.18 -17.94 -37.05
CA ALA A 896 -5.15 -17.47 -35.66
C ALA A 896 -5.05 -15.93 -35.58
N ASP A 897 -4.42 -15.29 -36.55
CA ASP A 897 -4.36 -13.84 -36.69
C ASP A 897 -5.64 -13.28 -37.38
N ASP A 898 -6.29 -14.02 -38.29
CA ASP A 898 -7.56 -13.64 -38.96
C ASP A 898 -8.78 -13.69 -38.03
N TYR A 899 -8.67 -14.32 -36.85
CA TYR A 899 -9.66 -14.18 -35.77
C TYR A 899 -9.56 -12.81 -35.04
N PHE A 900 -8.58 -11.97 -35.38
CA PHE A 900 -8.40 -10.60 -34.89
C PHE A 900 -8.23 -9.63 -36.08
N PRO A 901 -9.30 -8.90 -36.50
CA PRO A 901 -9.24 -8.16 -37.75
C PRO A 901 -8.23 -6.99 -37.68
N ALA A 902 -7.19 -7.07 -38.52
CA ALA A 902 -6.28 -5.98 -38.85
C ALA A 902 -6.64 -5.42 -40.24
N ARG A 903 -7.13 -4.18 -40.30
CA ARG A 903 -7.07 -3.37 -41.53
C ARG A 903 -6.59 -1.97 -41.17
N ALA A 904 -5.36 -1.64 -41.55
CA ALA A 904 -4.86 -0.27 -41.59
C ALA A 904 -5.14 0.35 -42.96
N ARG A 905 -5.55 1.63 -42.99
CA ARG A 905 -5.33 2.51 -44.16
C ARG A 905 -3.94 3.17 -44.02
N PRO A 906 -3.24 3.47 -45.13
CA PRO A 906 -1.93 4.12 -45.07
C PRO A 906 -2.04 5.53 -44.50
N ALA A 907 -1.05 5.91 -43.67
CA ALA A 907 -0.95 7.21 -43.02
C ALA A 907 -0.64 8.34 -44.03
N ALA A 908 -1.31 9.47 -43.85
CA ALA A 908 -0.95 10.75 -44.49
C ALA A 908 0.37 11.30 -43.90
N PRO A 909 1.14 12.12 -44.65
CA PRO A 909 2.46 12.55 -44.24
C PRO A 909 2.44 13.50 -43.03
N VAL A 910 3.47 13.34 -42.20
CA VAL A 910 3.73 14.06 -40.96
C VAL A 910 3.92 15.56 -41.21
N VAL A 911 3.05 16.39 -40.65
CA VAL A 911 3.31 17.82 -40.44
C VAL A 911 4.10 17.97 -39.14
N ARG A 912 5.26 18.63 -39.21
CA ARG A 912 6.11 18.91 -38.04
C ARG A 912 5.36 19.85 -37.06
N PRO A 913 5.31 19.56 -35.75
CA PRO A 913 4.76 20.49 -34.78
C PRO A 913 5.72 21.68 -34.59
N ALA A 914 5.16 22.88 -34.58
CA ALA A 914 5.86 24.12 -34.27
C ALA A 914 6.38 24.08 -32.82
N SER A 915 7.64 24.47 -32.65
CA SER A 915 8.30 24.66 -31.37
C SER A 915 7.60 25.74 -30.56
N ILE A 916 6.96 25.36 -29.46
CA ILE A 916 6.48 26.28 -28.43
C ILE A 916 7.62 26.47 -27.42
N VAL A 917 8.13 27.70 -27.36
CA VAL A 917 9.09 28.16 -26.35
C VAL A 917 8.33 28.36 -25.04
N ILE A 918 8.73 27.64 -23.99
CA ILE A 918 8.28 27.88 -22.62
C ILE A 918 9.32 28.79 -21.97
N GLU A 919 8.97 30.06 -21.77
CA GLU A 919 9.78 30.99 -20.97
C GLU A 919 9.72 30.57 -19.49
N ALA A 920 10.90 30.33 -18.89
CA ALA A 920 11.05 30.14 -17.46
C ALA A 920 11.03 31.50 -16.74
N PRO A 921 10.46 31.61 -15.52
CA PRO A 921 10.42 32.87 -14.79
C PRO A 921 11.82 33.27 -14.31
N ALA A 922 12.15 34.55 -14.50
CA ALA A 922 13.45 35.14 -14.21
C ALA A 922 13.78 35.13 -12.70
N VAL A 923 14.85 34.43 -12.33
CA VAL A 923 15.51 34.55 -11.02
C VAL A 923 16.30 35.85 -11.00
N ARG A 924 15.84 36.85 -10.22
CA ARG A 924 16.64 38.04 -9.90
C ARG A 924 17.76 37.66 -8.93
N VAL A 925 18.97 37.51 -9.46
CA VAL A 925 20.19 37.39 -8.66
C VAL A 925 20.61 38.80 -8.20
N ALA A 926 20.56 39.05 -6.90
CA ALA A 926 21.11 40.25 -6.29
C ALA A 926 22.65 40.22 -6.38
N LYS A 927 23.25 41.28 -6.94
CA LYS A 927 24.70 41.50 -6.98
C LYS A 927 25.27 41.66 -5.56
N ALA A 928 26.23 40.83 -5.19
CA ALA A 928 27.13 41.07 -4.05
C ALA A 928 28.30 42.00 -4.48
N PRO A 929 28.82 42.86 -3.58
CA PRO A 929 29.84 43.84 -3.94
C PRO A 929 31.25 43.25 -3.98
N GLU A 930 32.05 43.72 -4.93
CA GLU A 930 33.46 43.39 -5.14
C GLU A 930 34.30 43.69 -3.89
N ARG A 931 35.18 42.74 -3.52
CA ARG A 931 36.33 43.01 -2.63
C ARG A 931 37.62 42.48 -3.26
N HIS A 932 38.61 43.36 -3.23
CA HIS A 932 39.94 43.25 -3.77
C HIS A 932 40.72 41.99 -3.35
N ALA A 933 41.45 41.42 -4.30
CA ALA A 933 42.54 40.47 -4.05
C ALA A 933 43.85 41.21 -3.76
N PRO A 934 44.74 40.62 -2.95
CA PRO A 934 46.17 40.82 -3.11
C PRO A 934 46.87 39.57 -3.65
N LYS A 935 47.88 39.87 -4.48
CA LYS A 935 48.81 38.99 -5.20
C LYS A 935 49.78 38.27 -4.24
N GLY A 936 50.20 37.05 -4.60
CA GLY A 936 51.41 36.45 -4.01
C GLY A 936 51.72 35.00 -4.39
N ALA A 937 52.72 34.84 -5.26
CA ALA A 937 53.67 33.72 -5.39
C ALA A 937 53.27 32.39 -6.08
N THR A 938 54.23 31.92 -6.88
CA THR A 938 54.20 30.89 -7.94
C THR A 938 54.78 29.53 -7.44
N PRO A 939 55.00 28.49 -8.28
CA PRO A 939 54.39 27.15 -8.16
C PRO A 939 55.37 26.03 -7.73
N LEU A 940 54.89 24.87 -7.26
CA LEU A 940 55.72 23.64 -7.21
C LEU A 940 54.90 22.35 -7.42
N ARG A 941 55.53 21.43 -8.15
CA ARG A 941 55.08 20.13 -8.72
C ARG A 941 54.62 19.07 -7.68
N PRO A 942 53.90 18.01 -8.12
CA PRO A 942 53.32 16.96 -7.28
C PRO A 942 54.34 15.86 -6.92
N PRO A 943 54.07 15.00 -5.91
CA PRO A 943 53.90 13.59 -6.27
C PRO A 943 53.00 12.70 -5.36
N LEU A 944 52.46 11.66 -6.01
CA LEU A 944 52.42 10.24 -5.61
C LEU A 944 51.74 9.80 -4.28
N THR A 945 50.59 9.13 -4.47
CA THR A 945 50.24 7.78 -3.97
C THR A 945 50.84 7.28 -2.65
N ARG A 946 49.98 6.88 -1.69
CA ARG A 946 50.16 5.62 -0.95
C ARG A 946 48.86 5.04 -0.40
N ARG A 947 48.74 3.73 -0.62
CA ARG A 947 47.74 2.78 -0.11
C ARG A 947 47.79 2.73 1.43
N VAL A 948 46.64 2.48 2.06
CA VAL A 948 46.55 2.00 3.45
C VAL A 948 45.89 0.61 3.44
N PRO A 949 46.51 -0.43 4.03
CA PRO A 949 45.98 -1.79 4.05
C PRO A 949 45.19 -2.11 5.32
N SER A 950 44.29 -3.07 5.16
CA SER A 950 43.55 -3.82 6.18
C SER A 950 44.44 -4.73 7.04
N ALA A 951 44.19 -4.78 8.35
CA ALA A 951 44.19 -5.99 9.18
C ALA A 951 43.96 -5.61 10.65
N LEU A 952 43.11 -6.33 11.36
CA LEU A 952 43.53 -7.14 12.52
C LEU A 952 42.32 -7.82 13.18
N SER A 953 42.36 -9.14 13.16
CA SER A 953 41.63 -10.05 14.01
C SER A 953 42.58 -10.70 15.01
N ASP A 954 42.07 -10.89 16.22
CA ASP A 954 42.31 -12.00 17.15
C ASP A 954 43.52 -12.03 18.11
N ARG A 955 43.16 -12.05 19.40
CA ARG A 955 43.71 -12.77 20.58
C ARG A 955 45.14 -12.51 21.04
N ARG A 956 45.28 -12.11 22.31
CA ARG A 956 45.60 -12.97 23.50
C ARG A 956 46.08 -12.12 24.68
N ARG A 957 45.65 -12.51 25.90
CA ARG A 957 46.29 -12.34 27.23
C ARG A 957 46.62 -10.89 27.63
N THR A 958 45.99 -10.32 28.64
CA THR A 958 46.05 -10.65 30.07
C THR A 958 44.92 -9.93 30.79
#